data_AF-A0A8H5RJ16-F1
#
_entry.id   AF-A0A8H5RJ16-F1
#
_cell.length_a   1.000
_cell.length_b   1.000
_cell.length_c   1.000
_cell.angle_alpha   90.00
_cell.angle_beta   90.00
_cell.angle_gamma   90.00
#
_symmetry.space_group_name_H-M   'P 1'
#
loop_
_entity.id
_entity.type
_entity.pdbx_description
1 polymer ?
#
loop_
_entity_poly.entity_id
_entity_poly.type
_entity_poly.pdbx_seq_one_letter_code
_entity_poly.pdbx_strand_id
1 'polypeptide(L)'
;MTSPKATKYEDEMREAWGYRFKWTKDHQTPDQYDHLKQSCDTLGEECAVLLNEMYPPERGTPKRQQDNEGPNTTSHDGAKPQHQAPKWRDLFHLFCEHHTEHPKLQQLWDEVNTTPEWVDWDQIARGQDVLYRYGGAAFTGLTYQSLVGGTAGARVAEVLGRTGGFNVNTVFRRMLETTIYFVDVTESVDSLKFGGRGFASCMRVRFLHGTVRHRILQLAAKRPSYFSVEKLGIPINDLDSIGTIAVNCATIIWQSLPRQGIHMREQEIVDYVALWRLIAYYMGTPTDFFSSPAKARAIMESLYLYEYNPSSRSQTHAQNIIIAMSDTAPSYASKPYLEATARWLNGDPLADALGIGKPSRYYTILAAGQCLLFMIVYYTCRDIPFLDRAQIAAFRRNVRDYINNPELGLDHRSAFNFKYLPNSDESKQKAEDRTLAKTKKMVFWTADHKALATLLILVGAFVTASWVIFKVARFGDVAATVGSFIPPRRVPTNPLVLVLSHLYSYSFAQNPHWSRAYPEQQEILSYIQDVAQKYGLYKFVRFSSEVTAAEWDPKSHEWNVAIQVLAGKEAEFCARYTIKTSFLIAGVGQLNEPFWPSITGQESFQGKVMHSARWDWSYDFTGKRVGIIGNGATAVQIAPEVAKVASHLTVFQRSPNWLMPRFDAEIPRWKRILFERLPAVLSRVRAEIMNAREAYYEAVNHADSSDSSAMTAACKQHMQTQLPCRQDLWEKLTPNYPPGCKRILLSDDYYPTLRLSHVTLETRHIDRMTTTGVIVKEGSEEKDIDLDLVIFATGFQARDFLHGIHVQGAGGQTLRSKWANGASALYGVTVDDLPNFGMLYGPNTNLGHNSIILMIEAQARYLVPLVTRVVKSRARGRKLSVMPKALRVQEWNKDLQSSLGSSTFADPRCNSWYKTDGGVVTNNWSGTVVEYQKLLSKVEWSDYELEGDGVESLPTGKEHIGRVVEETLFSNRQLVSVTALAALTGAVSFFVHRRDSFLKYIL
;
A
#
# COMPACT_ATOMS: atom_id res chain seq x y z
N MET A 1 14.69 -38.93 -47.23
CA MET A 1 16.15 -38.74 -47.15
C MET A 1 16.43 -37.25 -47.03
N THR A 2 17.10 -36.89 -45.93
CA THR A 2 17.72 -35.59 -45.60
C THR A 2 16.87 -34.31 -45.70
N SER A 3 16.30 -33.94 -44.55
CA SER A 3 16.05 -32.54 -44.12
C SER A 3 17.19 -31.62 -44.55
N PRO A 4 16.87 -30.39 -45.01
CA PRO A 4 17.53 -29.27 -44.33
C PRO A 4 16.62 -28.07 -44.09
N LYS A 5 16.60 -27.68 -42.82
CA LYS A 5 16.35 -26.32 -42.25
C LYS A 5 14.91 -25.93 -41.92
N ALA A 6 14.14 -26.85 -41.34
CA ALA A 6 13.43 -26.46 -40.10
C ALA A 6 14.51 -26.29 -39.03
N THR A 7 15.04 -25.08 -38.81
CA THR A 7 15.90 -24.74 -37.64
C THR A 7 16.52 -23.34 -37.66
N LYS A 8 16.55 -22.61 -38.79
CA LYS A 8 17.33 -21.36 -38.82
C LYS A 8 16.60 -20.09 -38.36
N TYR A 9 15.27 -20.17 -38.21
CA TYR A 9 14.44 -19.00 -37.95
C TYR A 9 13.63 -19.08 -36.66
N GLU A 10 13.40 -20.29 -36.11
CA GLU A 10 12.78 -20.38 -34.78
C GLU A 10 13.71 -19.71 -33.79
N ASP A 11 13.14 -18.84 -32.97
CA ASP A 11 13.83 -18.05 -31.97
C ASP A 11 14.63 -16.83 -32.47
N GLU A 12 14.61 -16.54 -33.77
CA GLU A 12 15.17 -15.29 -34.31
C GLU A 12 14.31 -14.08 -33.92
N MET A 13 14.96 -13.01 -33.44
CA MET A 13 14.29 -11.74 -33.18
C MET A 13 14.08 -10.98 -34.48
N ARG A 14 12.83 -10.63 -34.79
CA ARG A 14 12.45 -9.78 -35.91
C ARG A 14 11.89 -8.45 -35.43
N GLU A 15 11.98 -7.43 -36.27
CA GLU A 15 11.43 -6.09 -36.00
C GLU A 15 10.63 -5.61 -37.21
N ALA A 16 9.40 -5.16 -36.97
CA ALA A 16 8.55 -4.52 -37.97
C ALA A 16 7.89 -3.29 -37.34
N TRP A 17 8.05 -2.12 -37.96
CA TRP A 17 7.40 -0.86 -37.54
C TRP A 17 7.58 -0.52 -36.04
N GLY A 18 8.78 -0.79 -35.49
CA GLY A 18 9.10 -0.56 -34.09
C GLY A 18 8.48 -1.56 -33.11
N TYR A 19 8.00 -2.71 -33.59
CA TYR A 19 7.55 -3.84 -32.79
C TYR A 19 8.49 -5.03 -32.98
N ARG A 20 9.06 -5.55 -31.88
CA ARG A 20 10.02 -6.66 -31.88
C ARG A 20 9.38 -7.95 -31.37
N PHE A 21 9.62 -9.05 -32.06
CA PHE A 21 9.06 -10.35 -31.70
C PHE A 21 9.97 -11.51 -32.07
N LYS A 22 9.71 -12.65 -31.44
CA LYS A 22 10.45 -13.90 -31.63
C LYS A 22 9.69 -14.77 -32.62
N TRP A 23 10.35 -15.18 -33.69
CA TRP A 23 9.71 -15.99 -34.72
C TRP A 23 9.45 -17.43 -34.23
N THR A 24 8.29 -17.99 -34.58
CA THR A 24 7.82 -19.33 -34.18
C THR A 24 7.26 -20.08 -35.38
N LYS A 25 7.06 -21.40 -35.25
CA LYS A 25 6.38 -22.23 -36.27
C LYS A 25 4.95 -21.79 -36.63
N ASP A 26 4.28 -21.03 -35.77
CA ASP A 26 2.91 -20.56 -36.01
C ASP A 26 2.88 -19.31 -36.93
N HIS A 27 4.04 -18.68 -37.17
CA HIS A 27 4.15 -17.55 -38.10
C HIS A 27 4.05 -17.99 -39.55
N GLN A 28 3.43 -17.15 -40.39
CA GLN A 28 3.25 -17.45 -41.80
C GLN A 28 4.56 -17.22 -42.56
N THR A 29 4.97 -18.19 -43.38
CA THR A 29 6.02 -17.96 -44.37
C THR A 29 5.51 -17.07 -45.51
N PRO A 30 6.39 -16.39 -46.28
CA PRO A 30 5.96 -15.60 -47.44
C PRO A 30 5.04 -16.34 -48.41
N ASP A 31 5.31 -17.62 -48.69
CA ASP A 31 4.48 -18.42 -49.61
C ASP A 31 3.09 -18.74 -49.02
N GLN A 32 3.02 -19.10 -47.73
CA GLN A 32 1.74 -19.32 -47.03
C GLN A 32 0.93 -18.02 -46.96
N TYR A 33 1.62 -16.91 -46.72
CA TYR A 33 1.06 -15.58 -46.69
C TYR A 33 0.47 -15.16 -48.05
N ASP A 34 1.21 -15.40 -49.14
CA ASP A 34 0.77 -15.06 -50.50
C ASP A 34 -0.41 -15.91 -50.96
N HIS A 35 -0.50 -17.17 -50.53
CA HIS A 35 -1.66 -18.03 -50.81
C HIS A 35 -2.96 -17.45 -50.24
N LEU A 36 -2.92 -16.84 -49.05
CA LEU A 36 -4.10 -16.22 -48.43
C LEU A 36 -4.63 -15.01 -49.21
N LYS A 37 -3.83 -14.41 -50.10
CA LYS A 37 -4.27 -13.33 -51.01
C LYS A 37 -5.15 -13.84 -52.16
N GLN A 38 -5.12 -15.15 -52.42
CA GLN A 38 -5.81 -15.80 -53.53
C GLN A 38 -7.01 -16.64 -53.08
N SER A 39 -7.31 -16.64 -51.78
CA SER A 39 -8.46 -17.34 -51.18
C SER A 39 -9.43 -16.32 -50.58
N CYS A 40 -10.71 -16.66 -50.54
CA CYS A 40 -11.77 -15.80 -49.99
C CYS A 40 -13.01 -16.63 -49.62
N ASP A 41 -13.89 -16.05 -48.81
CA ASP A 41 -15.24 -16.58 -48.55
C ASP A 41 -16.10 -16.58 -49.81
N THR A 42 -16.10 -17.73 -50.50
CA THR A 42 -16.88 -17.96 -51.72
C THR A 42 -18.36 -18.18 -51.42
N LEU A 43 -18.70 -18.89 -50.33
CA LEU A 43 -20.08 -19.17 -49.97
C LEU A 43 -20.85 -17.88 -49.65
N GLY A 44 -20.27 -16.98 -48.84
CA GLY A 44 -20.88 -15.69 -48.54
C GLY A 44 -21.01 -14.78 -49.75
N GLU A 45 -20.04 -14.78 -50.67
CA GLU A 45 -20.12 -14.03 -51.92
C GLU A 45 -21.20 -14.56 -52.85
N GLU A 46 -21.23 -15.87 -53.10
CA GLU A 46 -22.22 -16.50 -53.95
C GLU A 46 -23.63 -16.26 -53.41
N CYS A 47 -23.83 -16.38 -52.10
CA CYS A 47 -25.11 -16.05 -51.47
C CYS A 47 -25.48 -14.58 -51.63
N ALA A 48 -24.53 -13.65 -51.45
CA ALA A 48 -24.77 -12.22 -51.66
C ALA A 48 -25.14 -11.91 -53.11
N VAL A 49 -24.45 -12.53 -54.08
CA VAL A 49 -24.73 -12.36 -55.52
C VAL A 49 -26.10 -12.94 -55.86
N LEU A 50 -26.40 -14.17 -55.42
CA LEU A 50 -27.69 -14.81 -55.62
C LEU A 50 -28.85 -13.95 -55.08
N LEU A 51 -28.74 -13.43 -53.86
CA LEU A 51 -29.75 -12.54 -53.29
C LEU A 51 -29.90 -11.22 -54.08
N ASN A 52 -28.80 -10.72 -54.66
CA ASN A 52 -28.82 -9.54 -55.55
C ASN A 52 -29.45 -9.80 -56.91
N GLU A 53 -29.33 -11.01 -57.44
CA GLU A 53 -29.92 -11.43 -58.72
C GLU A 53 -31.40 -11.79 -58.57
N MET A 54 -31.76 -12.54 -57.52
CA MET A 54 -33.14 -12.93 -57.22
C MET A 54 -34.00 -11.72 -56.82
N TYR A 55 -33.42 -10.77 -56.09
CA TYR A 55 -34.13 -9.63 -55.51
C TYR A 55 -33.41 -8.29 -55.79
N PRO A 56 -33.33 -7.80 -57.04
CA PRO A 56 -32.53 -6.62 -57.39
C PRO A 56 -33.01 -5.30 -56.74
N PRO A 57 -32.14 -4.30 -56.50
CA PRO A 57 -32.51 -3.04 -55.85
C PRO A 57 -33.40 -2.14 -56.74
N GLU A 58 -34.44 -1.53 -56.14
CA GLU A 58 -35.33 -0.57 -56.82
C GLU A 58 -34.59 0.70 -57.29
N ARG A 59 -34.76 1.10 -58.56
CA ARG A 59 -34.15 2.33 -59.12
C ARG A 59 -35.01 3.56 -58.78
N GLY A 60 -34.58 4.39 -57.83
CA GLY A 60 -35.26 5.67 -57.49
C GLY A 60 -34.33 6.88 -57.48
N THR A 61 -34.66 7.92 -58.27
CA THR A 61 -34.08 9.28 -58.24
C THR A 61 -34.92 10.24 -57.37
N PRO A 62 -34.28 11.19 -56.66
CA PRO A 62 -34.39 12.62 -57.01
C PRO A 62 -33.03 13.37 -56.96
N LYS A 63 -32.59 14.07 -58.02
CA LYS A 63 -32.69 15.54 -58.28
C LYS A 63 -32.58 16.39 -57.00
N ARG A 64 -31.44 17.03 -56.68
CA ARG A 64 -30.73 18.20 -57.28
C ARG A 64 -31.40 19.53 -56.88
N GLN A 65 -30.66 20.36 -56.14
CA GLN A 65 -30.79 21.83 -55.90
C GLN A 65 -30.66 22.13 -54.40
N GLN A 66 -29.97 23.16 -53.94
CA GLN A 66 -29.04 24.14 -54.47
C GLN A 66 -28.39 24.76 -53.22
N ASP A 67 -27.39 25.61 -53.39
CA ASP A 67 -26.88 26.56 -52.38
C ASP A 67 -25.53 26.22 -51.71
N ASN A 68 -24.51 26.06 -52.57
CA ASN A 68 -23.52 27.15 -52.61
C ASN A 68 -24.25 28.37 -53.17
N GLU A 69 -24.26 29.50 -52.48
CA GLU A 69 -23.45 30.60 -53.00
C GLU A 69 -23.08 31.59 -51.92
N GLY A 70 -22.24 32.56 -52.29
CA GLY A 70 -21.04 33.02 -51.58
C GLY A 70 -20.91 34.55 -51.26
N PRO A 71 -20.52 35.01 -50.07
CA PRO A 71 -19.82 34.12 -49.23
C PRO A 71 -20.79 33.26 -48.41
N ASN A 72 -22.03 32.99 -48.83
CA ASN A 72 -23.25 33.84 -48.93
C ASN A 72 -24.34 32.99 -48.23
N THR A 73 -25.45 33.70 -48.05
CA THR A 73 -26.84 33.30 -47.90
C THR A 73 -27.21 32.78 -46.52
N THR A 74 -27.51 33.79 -45.71
CA THR A 74 -28.86 34.14 -45.22
C THR A 74 -29.68 33.07 -44.50
N SER A 75 -29.98 33.42 -43.25
CA SER A 75 -31.30 33.38 -42.61
C SER A 75 -32.15 32.12 -42.81
N HIS A 76 -32.50 31.45 -41.71
CA HIS A 76 -33.77 31.74 -41.06
C HIS A 76 -34.04 30.77 -39.92
N ASP A 77 -34.89 31.24 -39.04
CA ASP A 77 -35.64 30.48 -38.06
C ASP A 77 -36.27 29.20 -38.63
N GLY A 78 -36.28 28.17 -37.79
CA GLY A 78 -37.47 27.35 -37.59
C GLY A 78 -37.64 26.11 -38.47
N ALA A 79 -37.64 24.96 -37.80
CA ALA A 79 -38.34 23.70 -38.11
C ALA A 79 -37.60 22.58 -38.90
N LYS A 80 -37.53 21.42 -38.18
CA LYS A 80 -37.42 20.00 -38.57
C LYS A 80 -37.98 19.67 -39.97
N PRO A 81 -37.45 18.67 -40.72
CA PRO A 81 -38.00 17.29 -40.58
C PRO A 81 -37.06 16.09 -40.96
N GLN A 82 -37.03 15.06 -40.10
CA GLN A 82 -37.03 13.64 -40.50
C GLN A 82 -38.40 13.10 -40.02
N HIS A 83 -39.42 12.96 -40.86
CA HIS A 83 -39.53 12.21 -42.11
C HIS A 83 -39.27 10.72 -41.93
N GLN A 84 -40.22 9.92 -42.41
CA GLN A 84 -40.20 8.46 -42.46
C GLN A 84 -38.85 7.92 -42.97
N ALA A 85 -38.32 6.93 -42.25
CA ALA A 85 -37.09 6.23 -42.61
C ALA A 85 -37.18 5.69 -44.06
N PRO A 86 -36.14 5.87 -44.89
CA PRO A 86 -36.11 5.20 -46.18
C PRO A 86 -36.01 3.68 -45.93
N LYS A 87 -36.89 2.89 -46.56
CA LYS A 87 -36.77 1.42 -46.61
C LYS A 87 -35.49 1.08 -47.39
N TRP A 88 -34.38 0.93 -46.68
CA TRP A 88 -33.14 0.45 -47.25
C TRP A 88 -33.15 -1.07 -47.32
N ARG A 89 -32.68 -1.62 -48.43
CA ARG A 89 -32.61 -3.07 -48.67
C ARG A 89 -31.50 -3.69 -47.83
N ASP A 90 -31.88 -4.60 -46.93
CA ASP A 90 -30.96 -5.36 -46.05
C ASP A 90 -30.82 -6.81 -46.55
N LEU A 91 -29.64 -7.17 -47.05
CA LEU A 91 -29.38 -8.52 -47.57
C LEU A 91 -29.51 -9.60 -46.50
N PHE A 92 -29.23 -9.29 -45.24
CA PHE A 92 -29.41 -10.26 -44.16
C PHE A 92 -30.89 -10.56 -43.91
N HIS A 93 -31.77 -9.57 -44.03
CA HIS A 93 -33.20 -9.79 -43.90
C HIS A 93 -33.74 -10.68 -45.03
N LEU A 94 -33.35 -10.38 -46.27
CA LEU A 94 -33.71 -11.21 -47.43
C LEU A 94 -33.16 -12.63 -47.30
N PHE A 95 -31.94 -12.78 -46.78
CA PHE A 95 -31.38 -14.10 -46.46
C PHE A 95 -32.25 -14.85 -45.45
N CYS A 96 -32.65 -14.20 -44.35
CA CYS A 96 -33.53 -14.82 -43.36
C CYS A 96 -34.88 -15.25 -43.96
N GLU A 97 -35.47 -14.43 -44.84
CA GLU A 97 -36.77 -14.72 -45.46
C GLU A 97 -36.68 -15.84 -46.51
N HIS A 98 -35.58 -15.91 -47.26
CA HIS A 98 -35.50 -16.71 -48.49
C HIS A 98 -34.42 -17.81 -48.48
N HIS A 99 -33.83 -18.13 -47.32
CA HIS A 99 -32.75 -19.12 -47.22
C HIS A 99 -33.10 -20.51 -47.76
N THR A 100 -34.37 -20.92 -47.69
CA THR A 100 -34.84 -22.22 -48.19
C THR A 100 -34.99 -22.30 -49.71
N GLU A 101 -34.91 -21.17 -50.43
CA GLU A 101 -35.22 -21.11 -51.86
C GLU A 101 -34.07 -21.57 -52.77
N HIS A 102 -32.84 -21.65 -52.25
CA HIS A 102 -31.68 -22.07 -53.02
C HIS A 102 -30.70 -22.90 -52.16
N PRO A 103 -30.13 -24.02 -52.69
CA PRO A 103 -29.26 -24.90 -51.91
C PRO A 103 -28.06 -24.20 -51.25
N LYS A 104 -27.46 -23.21 -51.91
CA LYS A 104 -26.35 -22.42 -51.33
C LYS A 104 -26.80 -21.50 -50.19
N LEU A 105 -28.01 -20.93 -50.26
CA LEU A 105 -28.54 -20.13 -49.16
C LEU A 105 -28.86 -21.02 -47.95
N GLN A 106 -29.41 -22.22 -48.20
CA GLN A 106 -29.61 -23.21 -47.15
C GLN A 106 -28.27 -23.68 -46.55
N GLN A 107 -27.26 -23.92 -47.37
CA GLN A 107 -25.93 -24.28 -46.89
C GLN A 107 -25.32 -23.22 -45.97
N LEU A 108 -25.41 -21.94 -46.34
CA LEU A 108 -24.96 -20.84 -45.48
C LEU A 108 -25.80 -20.75 -44.20
N TRP A 109 -27.11 -20.99 -44.28
CA TRP A 109 -28.03 -21.00 -43.14
C TRP A 109 -27.66 -22.08 -42.13
N ASP A 110 -27.41 -23.30 -42.62
CA ASP A 110 -27.01 -24.44 -41.80
C ASP A 110 -25.62 -24.20 -41.16
N GLU A 111 -24.69 -23.58 -41.89
CA GLU A 111 -23.38 -23.16 -41.35
C GLU A 111 -23.57 -22.21 -40.16
N VAL A 112 -24.26 -21.08 -40.35
CA VAL A 112 -24.29 -20.02 -39.33
C VAL A 112 -25.22 -20.32 -38.16
N ASN A 113 -26.17 -21.25 -38.32
CA ASN A 113 -27.07 -21.69 -37.25
C ASN A 113 -26.52 -22.83 -36.42
N THR A 114 -25.43 -23.45 -36.86
CA THR A 114 -24.74 -24.47 -36.09
C THR A 114 -23.72 -23.81 -35.18
N THR A 115 -23.89 -23.95 -33.85
CA THR A 115 -22.87 -23.47 -32.91
C THR A 115 -21.66 -24.40 -32.96
N PRO A 116 -20.44 -23.91 -33.28
CA PRO A 116 -19.26 -24.76 -33.33
C PRO A 116 -18.96 -25.42 -31.97
N GLU A 117 -18.48 -26.67 -31.97
CA GLU A 117 -18.22 -27.44 -30.75
C GLU A 117 -17.23 -26.77 -29.78
N TRP A 118 -16.33 -25.92 -30.30
CA TRP A 118 -15.34 -25.20 -29.49
C TRP A 118 -15.88 -23.93 -28.81
N VAL A 119 -17.17 -23.59 -28.99
CA VAL A 119 -17.77 -22.40 -28.37
C VAL A 119 -18.27 -22.71 -26.97
N ASP A 120 -17.65 -22.07 -25.97
CA ASP A 120 -18.14 -21.99 -24.59
C ASP A 120 -18.78 -20.61 -24.37
N TRP A 121 -20.11 -20.57 -24.16
CA TRP A 121 -20.84 -19.32 -23.98
C TRP A 121 -20.44 -18.53 -22.72
N ASP A 122 -19.98 -19.20 -21.66
CA ASP A 122 -19.46 -18.51 -20.46
C ASP A 122 -18.10 -17.88 -20.76
N GLN A 123 -17.27 -18.54 -21.56
CA GLN A 123 -16.03 -17.97 -22.09
C GLN A 123 -16.30 -16.76 -22.98
N ILE A 124 -17.28 -16.83 -23.87
CA ILE A 124 -17.69 -15.69 -24.71
C ILE A 124 -18.16 -14.51 -23.83
N ALA A 125 -18.96 -14.76 -22.79
CA ALA A 125 -19.40 -13.72 -21.86
C ALA A 125 -18.22 -12.99 -21.18
N ARG A 126 -17.21 -13.75 -20.71
CA ARG A 126 -16.00 -13.17 -20.13
C ARG A 126 -15.16 -12.42 -21.16
N GLY A 127 -15.07 -12.93 -22.39
CA GLY A 127 -14.41 -12.24 -23.50
C GLY A 127 -15.06 -10.90 -23.82
N GLN A 128 -16.39 -10.83 -23.76
CA GLN A 128 -17.14 -9.59 -23.93
C GLN A 128 -16.87 -8.57 -22.83
N ASP A 129 -16.73 -9.01 -21.58
CA ASP A 129 -16.37 -8.13 -20.44
C ASP A 129 -15.02 -7.43 -20.64
N VAL A 130 -14.06 -8.05 -21.35
CA VAL A 130 -12.70 -7.48 -21.57
C VAL A 130 -12.75 -6.10 -22.23
N LEU A 131 -13.60 -5.92 -23.26
CA LEU A 131 -13.72 -4.63 -23.95
C LEU A 131 -14.18 -3.52 -22.99
N TYR A 132 -15.15 -3.83 -22.13
CA TYR A 132 -15.73 -2.85 -21.19
C TYR A 132 -14.87 -2.66 -19.95
N ARG A 133 -14.11 -3.68 -19.52
CA ARG A 133 -13.13 -3.60 -18.43
C ARG A 133 -12.06 -2.57 -18.75
N TYR A 134 -11.54 -2.58 -19.98
CA TYR A 134 -10.53 -1.62 -20.45
C TYR A 134 -11.11 -0.45 -21.23
N GLY A 135 -12.44 -0.27 -21.19
CA GLY A 135 -13.27 0.67 -21.96
C GLY A 135 -12.51 1.74 -22.74
N GLY A 136 -12.23 2.88 -22.10
CA GLY A 136 -11.59 4.03 -22.76
C GLY A 136 -10.25 3.72 -23.44
N ALA A 137 -9.43 2.81 -22.89
CA ALA A 137 -8.17 2.41 -23.52
C ALA A 137 -8.39 1.50 -24.74
N ALA A 138 -9.36 0.58 -24.64
CA ALA A 138 -9.71 -0.30 -25.75
C ALA A 138 -10.31 0.50 -26.92
N PHE A 139 -11.24 1.43 -26.67
CA PHE A 139 -11.79 2.31 -27.71
C PHE A 139 -10.77 3.27 -28.30
N THR A 140 -9.82 3.77 -27.49
CA THR A 140 -8.66 4.54 -28.00
C THR A 140 -7.82 3.68 -28.93
N GLY A 141 -7.56 2.43 -28.55
CA GLY A 141 -6.85 1.46 -29.38
C GLY A 141 -7.56 1.14 -30.70
N LEU A 142 -8.86 0.87 -30.63
CA LEU A 142 -9.70 0.60 -31.80
C LEU A 142 -9.70 1.79 -32.77
N THR A 143 -9.73 3.00 -32.25
CA THR A 143 -9.77 4.22 -33.07
C THR A 143 -8.42 4.51 -33.71
N TYR A 144 -7.36 4.61 -32.92
CA TYR A 144 -6.11 5.17 -33.42
C TYR A 144 -5.11 4.11 -33.89
N GLN A 145 -5.17 2.88 -33.38
CA GLN A 145 -4.28 1.82 -33.84
C GLN A 145 -4.96 0.90 -34.83
N SER A 146 -6.19 0.46 -34.53
CA SER A 146 -6.91 -0.43 -35.44
C SER A 146 -7.39 0.31 -36.69
N LEU A 147 -8.17 1.38 -36.54
CA LEU A 147 -8.73 2.09 -37.68
C LEU A 147 -7.69 2.96 -38.41
N VAL A 148 -6.97 3.85 -37.70
CA VAL A 148 -5.94 4.70 -38.36
C VAL A 148 -4.71 3.88 -38.76
N GLY A 149 -4.16 3.08 -37.85
CA GLY A 149 -2.98 2.25 -38.13
C GLY A 149 -3.25 1.13 -39.15
N GLY A 150 -4.44 0.54 -39.15
CA GLY A 150 -4.84 -0.49 -40.13
C GLY A 150 -4.86 -0.01 -41.58
N THR A 151 -4.90 1.31 -41.82
CA THR A 151 -4.74 1.86 -43.18
C THR A 151 -3.34 1.61 -43.78
N ALA A 152 -2.38 1.18 -42.97
CA ALA A 152 -1.03 0.81 -43.40
C ALA A 152 -0.99 -0.39 -44.35
N GLY A 153 -2.00 -1.26 -44.32
CA GLY A 153 -2.15 -2.30 -45.33
C GLY A 153 -2.52 -1.66 -46.67
N ALA A 154 -1.55 -1.50 -47.57
CA ALA A 154 -1.78 -0.81 -48.85
C ALA A 154 -2.88 -1.45 -49.69
N ARG A 155 -3.04 -2.77 -49.62
CA ARG A 155 -4.08 -3.48 -50.37
C ARG A 155 -5.46 -3.19 -49.84
N VAL A 156 -5.62 -3.23 -48.51
CA VAL A 156 -6.85 -2.84 -47.84
C VAL A 156 -7.18 -1.36 -48.12
N ALA A 157 -6.19 -0.46 -48.01
CA ALA A 157 -6.37 0.95 -48.34
C ALA A 157 -6.79 1.19 -49.80
N GLU A 158 -6.29 0.37 -50.73
CA GLU A 158 -6.69 0.40 -52.14
C GLU A 158 -8.17 0.04 -52.30
N VAL A 159 -8.61 -1.09 -51.72
CA VAL A 159 -10.01 -1.52 -51.73
C VAL A 159 -10.92 -0.47 -51.09
N LEU A 160 -10.54 0.08 -49.93
CA LEU A 160 -11.30 1.13 -49.24
C LEU A 160 -11.41 2.42 -50.07
N GLY A 161 -10.35 2.79 -50.80
CA GLY A 161 -10.38 3.95 -51.69
C GLY A 161 -11.33 3.78 -52.88
N ARG A 162 -11.47 2.54 -53.39
CA ARG A 162 -12.36 2.24 -54.54
C ARG A 162 -13.84 2.23 -54.17
N THR A 163 -14.16 2.03 -52.88
CA THR A 163 -15.54 2.05 -52.38
C THR A 163 -16.00 3.42 -51.89
N GLY A 164 -15.12 4.45 -51.91
CA GLY A 164 -15.47 5.83 -51.57
C GLY A 164 -15.80 6.07 -50.08
N GLY A 165 -15.56 5.08 -49.22
CA GLY A 165 -15.93 5.10 -47.80
C GLY A 165 -15.05 5.97 -46.90
N PHE A 166 -13.87 6.39 -47.38
CA PHE A 166 -12.83 7.07 -46.59
C PHE A 166 -12.54 8.51 -47.04
N ASN A 167 -13.52 9.18 -47.67
CA ASN A 167 -13.48 10.62 -47.89
C ASN A 167 -13.78 11.35 -46.56
N VAL A 168 -13.16 12.52 -46.31
CA VAL A 168 -13.38 13.35 -45.10
C VAL A 168 -14.86 13.52 -44.75
N ASN A 169 -15.73 13.69 -45.75
CA ASN A 169 -17.16 13.92 -45.52
C ASN A 169 -17.96 12.66 -45.15
N THR A 170 -17.44 11.46 -45.41
CA THR A 170 -18.14 10.18 -45.21
C THR A 170 -17.48 9.29 -44.16
N VAL A 171 -16.19 9.46 -43.90
CA VAL A 171 -15.39 8.58 -43.03
C VAL A 171 -15.85 8.60 -41.57
N PHE A 172 -16.30 9.74 -41.04
CA PHE A 172 -16.82 9.81 -39.67
C PHE A 172 -18.08 8.94 -39.48
N ARG A 173 -18.99 8.97 -40.47
CA ARG A 173 -20.18 8.10 -40.46
C ARG A 173 -19.78 6.62 -40.50
N ARG A 174 -18.80 6.24 -41.34
CA ARG A 174 -18.28 4.86 -41.39
C ARG A 174 -17.64 4.44 -40.06
N MET A 175 -16.92 5.33 -39.38
CA MET A 175 -16.37 5.06 -38.05
C MET A 175 -17.47 4.79 -37.01
N LEU A 176 -18.58 5.54 -37.04
CA LEU A 176 -19.73 5.27 -36.16
C LEU A 176 -20.40 3.93 -36.48
N GLU A 177 -20.53 3.57 -37.76
CA GLU A 177 -21.04 2.25 -38.18
C GLU A 177 -20.15 1.12 -37.64
N THR A 178 -18.83 1.26 -37.75
CA THR A 178 -17.87 0.32 -37.14
C THR A 178 -18.05 0.28 -35.62
N THR A 179 -18.17 1.42 -34.94
CA THR A 179 -18.38 1.49 -33.48
C THR A 179 -19.64 0.74 -33.05
N ILE A 180 -20.73 0.87 -33.81
CA ILE A 180 -21.97 0.13 -33.57
C ILE A 180 -21.76 -1.37 -33.76
N TYR A 181 -21.05 -1.80 -34.80
CA TYR A 181 -20.70 -3.21 -34.99
C TYR A 181 -19.99 -3.77 -33.75
N PHE A 182 -18.97 -3.09 -33.23
CA PHE A 182 -18.25 -3.51 -32.02
C PHE A 182 -19.19 -3.69 -30.84
N VAL A 183 -20.09 -2.73 -30.62
CA VAL A 183 -21.01 -2.80 -29.50
C VAL A 183 -22.01 -3.92 -29.69
N ASP A 184 -22.56 -4.10 -30.87
CA ASP A 184 -23.50 -5.19 -31.15
C ASP A 184 -22.85 -6.57 -30.89
N VAL A 185 -21.60 -6.80 -31.31
CA VAL A 185 -20.92 -8.10 -31.09
C VAL A 185 -20.40 -8.29 -29.66
N THR A 186 -20.25 -7.23 -28.88
CA THR A 186 -19.69 -7.32 -27.51
C THR A 186 -20.68 -7.07 -26.38
N GLU A 187 -21.90 -6.61 -26.66
CA GLU A 187 -22.83 -6.18 -25.62
C GLU A 187 -23.23 -7.29 -24.64
N SER A 188 -23.54 -8.47 -25.17
CA SER A 188 -23.99 -9.65 -24.41
C SER A 188 -23.95 -10.90 -25.25
N VAL A 189 -23.96 -12.07 -24.60
CA VAL A 189 -24.01 -13.37 -25.26
C VAL A 189 -25.25 -13.49 -26.14
N ASP A 190 -26.40 -13.02 -25.67
CA ASP A 190 -27.65 -13.06 -26.44
C ASP A 190 -27.59 -12.22 -27.71
N SER A 191 -26.70 -11.22 -27.77
CA SER A 191 -26.45 -10.45 -28.99
C SER A 191 -25.71 -11.26 -30.06
N LEU A 192 -24.85 -12.21 -29.66
CA LEU A 192 -24.07 -13.07 -30.57
C LEU A 192 -24.74 -14.40 -30.89
N LYS A 193 -25.69 -14.85 -30.06
CA LYS A 193 -26.53 -15.99 -30.39
C LYS A 193 -27.37 -15.70 -31.63
N PHE A 194 -27.83 -16.77 -32.27
CA PHE A 194 -28.69 -16.69 -33.44
C PHE A 194 -29.91 -15.77 -33.18
N GLY A 195 -30.22 -14.91 -34.15
CA GLY A 195 -31.27 -13.88 -34.03
C GLY A 195 -30.88 -12.64 -33.21
N GLY A 196 -29.72 -12.68 -32.55
CA GLY A 196 -29.13 -11.54 -31.84
C GLY A 196 -28.61 -10.45 -32.78
N ARG A 197 -28.42 -9.24 -32.23
CA ARG A 197 -28.00 -8.07 -33.02
C ARG A 197 -26.56 -8.17 -33.52
N GLY A 198 -25.65 -8.63 -32.68
CA GLY A 198 -24.26 -8.89 -33.04
C GLY A 198 -24.13 -9.92 -34.15
N PHE A 199 -24.86 -11.02 -34.03
CA PHE A 199 -24.94 -12.04 -35.08
C PHE A 199 -25.42 -11.46 -36.42
N ALA A 200 -26.53 -10.71 -36.40
CA ALA A 200 -27.05 -10.04 -37.60
C ALA A 200 -26.05 -9.05 -38.20
N SER A 201 -25.33 -8.29 -37.36
CA SER A 201 -24.29 -7.37 -37.80
C SER A 201 -23.10 -8.08 -38.45
N CYS A 202 -22.65 -9.23 -37.94
CA CYS A 202 -21.65 -10.08 -38.62
C CYS A 202 -22.11 -10.50 -40.01
N MET A 203 -23.33 -11.01 -40.13
CA MET A 203 -23.87 -11.47 -41.41
C MET A 203 -24.01 -10.35 -42.44
N ARG A 204 -24.45 -9.16 -42.01
CA ARG A 204 -24.51 -7.98 -42.89
C ARG A 204 -23.14 -7.61 -43.45
N VAL A 205 -22.10 -7.62 -42.60
CA VAL A 205 -20.74 -7.30 -43.04
C VAL A 205 -20.20 -8.41 -43.96
N ARG A 206 -20.49 -9.69 -43.69
CA ARG A 206 -20.12 -10.82 -44.58
C ARG A 206 -20.72 -10.66 -45.98
N PHE A 207 -22.02 -10.35 -46.09
CA PHE A 207 -22.66 -10.09 -47.38
C PHE A 207 -22.15 -8.81 -48.07
N LEU A 208 -21.84 -7.76 -47.29
CA LEU A 208 -21.20 -6.56 -47.81
C LEU A 208 -19.84 -6.88 -48.44
N HIS A 209 -19.01 -7.67 -47.75
CA HIS A 209 -17.70 -8.10 -48.24
C HIS A 209 -17.81 -8.85 -49.57
N GLY A 210 -18.71 -9.83 -49.66
CA GLY A 210 -18.99 -10.55 -50.90
C GLY A 210 -19.45 -9.63 -52.04
N THR A 211 -20.39 -8.72 -51.75
CA THR A 211 -20.91 -7.77 -52.75
C THR A 211 -19.82 -6.82 -53.27
N VAL A 212 -18.97 -6.30 -52.39
CA VAL A 212 -17.87 -5.41 -52.75
C VAL A 212 -16.81 -6.15 -53.58
N ARG A 213 -16.41 -7.35 -53.14
CA ARG A 213 -15.45 -8.20 -53.85
C ARG A 213 -15.91 -8.49 -55.27
N HIS A 214 -17.13 -9.02 -55.39
CA HIS A 214 -17.74 -9.34 -56.68
C HIS A 214 -17.73 -8.12 -57.61
N ARG A 215 -18.12 -6.96 -57.08
CA ARG A 215 -18.20 -5.73 -57.86
C ARG A 215 -16.83 -5.23 -58.33
N ILE A 216 -15.81 -5.24 -57.47
CA ILE A 216 -14.45 -4.82 -57.85
C ILE A 216 -13.90 -5.75 -58.93
N LEU A 217 -14.09 -7.07 -58.80
CA LEU A 217 -13.65 -8.05 -59.79
C LEU A 217 -14.35 -7.85 -61.14
N GLN A 218 -15.67 -7.61 -61.15
CA GLN A 218 -16.40 -7.26 -62.38
C GLN A 218 -15.86 -5.99 -63.05
N LEU A 219 -15.51 -4.98 -62.27
CA LEU A 219 -14.95 -3.72 -62.79
C LEU A 219 -13.52 -3.89 -63.27
N ALA A 220 -12.70 -4.68 -62.58
CA ALA A 220 -11.34 -5.01 -62.98
C ALA A 220 -11.31 -5.79 -64.31
N ALA A 221 -12.21 -6.74 -64.49
CA ALA A 221 -12.36 -7.49 -65.74
C ALA A 221 -12.73 -6.57 -66.92
N LYS A 222 -13.57 -5.55 -66.69
CA LYS A 222 -13.96 -4.56 -67.72
C LYS A 222 -12.92 -3.47 -67.94
N ARG A 223 -12.18 -3.09 -66.90
CA ARG A 223 -11.15 -2.05 -66.91
C ARG A 223 -9.95 -2.54 -66.09
N PRO A 224 -8.95 -3.20 -66.71
CA PRO A 224 -7.80 -3.76 -65.99
C PRO A 224 -6.97 -2.73 -65.20
N SER A 225 -7.01 -1.45 -65.60
CA SER A 225 -6.38 -0.35 -64.85
C SER A 225 -7.13 0.08 -63.58
N TYR A 226 -8.33 -0.45 -63.33
CA TYR A 226 -9.15 -0.11 -62.16
C TYR A 226 -8.65 -0.77 -60.87
N PHE A 227 -8.30 -2.06 -60.94
CA PHE A 227 -7.77 -2.83 -59.80
C PHE A 227 -6.92 -4.00 -60.33
N SER A 228 -5.70 -4.15 -59.82
CA SER A 228 -4.77 -5.19 -60.26
C SER A 228 -4.82 -6.40 -59.33
N VAL A 229 -5.56 -7.43 -59.73
CA VAL A 229 -5.67 -8.70 -58.98
C VAL A 229 -4.32 -9.42 -58.91
N GLU A 230 -3.51 -9.34 -59.96
CA GLU A 230 -2.16 -9.94 -59.99
C GLU A 230 -1.25 -9.36 -58.90
N LYS A 231 -1.27 -8.03 -58.71
CA LYS A 231 -0.40 -7.35 -57.74
C LYS A 231 -0.98 -7.30 -56.33
N LEU A 232 -2.31 -7.23 -56.22
CA LEU A 232 -2.99 -6.98 -54.94
C LEU A 232 -3.79 -8.19 -54.42
N GLY A 233 -3.83 -9.28 -55.17
CA GLY A 233 -4.68 -10.43 -54.85
C GLY A 233 -6.17 -10.13 -55.06
N ILE A 234 -6.99 -11.07 -54.65
CA ILE A 234 -8.46 -10.95 -54.67
C ILE A 234 -8.86 -9.85 -53.67
N PRO A 235 -9.75 -8.90 -53.99
CA PRO A 235 -10.17 -7.87 -53.04
C PRO A 235 -10.98 -8.47 -51.90
N ILE A 236 -10.69 -8.08 -50.65
CA ILE A 236 -11.33 -8.67 -49.45
C ILE A 236 -11.11 -10.19 -49.43
N ASN A 237 -9.86 -10.59 -49.63
CA ASN A 237 -9.44 -11.99 -49.51
C ASN A 237 -9.40 -12.44 -48.04
N ASP A 238 -9.07 -13.70 -47.82
CA ASP A 238 -8.94 -14.27 -46.48
C ASP A 238 -7.89 -13.54 -45.67
N LEU A 239 -6.77 -13.12 -46.27
CA LEU A 239 -5.74 -12.36 -45.58
C LEU A 239 -6.24 -10.99 -45.10
N ASP A 240 -7.02 -10.27 -45.90
CA ASP A 240 -7.61 -8.97 -45.54
C ASP A 240 -8.64 -9.14 -44.39
N SER A 241 -9.40 -10.23 -44.42
CA SER A 241 -10.41 -10.57 -43.40
C SER A 241 -9.76 -11.02 -42.09
N ILE A 242 -8.73 -11.86 -42.16
CA ILE A 242 -7.86 -12.24 -41.04
C ILE A 242 -7.20 -10.98 -40.47
N GLY A 243 -6.70 -10.09 -41.32
CA GLY A 243 -6.12 -8.81 -40.93
C GLY A 243 -7.08 -7.96 -40.13
N THR A 244 -8.34 -7.87 -40.57
CA THR A 244 -9.38 -7.15 -39.84
C THR A 244 -9.66 -7.77 -38.47
N ILE A 245 -9.78 -9.10 -38.37
CA ILE A 245 -9.96 -9.76 -37.05
C ILE A 245 -8.73 -9.58 -36.17
N ALA A 246 -7.52 -9.77 -36.72
CA ALA A 246 -6.26 -9.64 -35.98
C ALA A 246 -6.06 -8.23 -35.43
N VAL A 247 -6.37 -7.19 -36.21
CA VAL A 247 -6.22 -5.80 -35.78
C VAL A 247 -7.20 -5.42 -34.65
N ASN A 248 -8.33 -6.12 -34.54
CA ASN A 248 -9.34 -5.88 -33.50
C ASN A 248 -9.24 -6.82 -32.28
N CYS A 249 -8.53 -7.93 -32.45
CA CYS A 249 -8.24 -8.92 -31.42
C CYS A 249 -6.79 -8.80 -30.95
N ALA A 250 -5.87 -9.34 -31.76
CA ALA A 250 -4.47 -9.52 -31.44
C ALA A 250 -3.72 -8.20 -31.27
N THR A 251 -3.91 -7.24 -32.17
CA THR A 251 -3.28 -5.92 -32.05
C THR A 251 -3.72 -5.20 -30.79
N ILE A 252 -4.98 -5.37 -30.35
CA ILE A 252 -5.44 -4.82 -29.07
C ILE A 252 -4.70 -5.45 -27.89
N ILE A 253 -4.58 -6.78 -27.86
CA ILE A 253 -3.93 -7.54 -26.78
C ILE A 253 -2.43 -7.22 -26.69
N TRP A 254 -1.70 -7.31 -27.80
CA TRP A 254 -0.23 -7.35 -27.79
C TRP A 254 0.44 -6.04 -28.19
N GLN A 255 -0.31 -5.06 -28.72
CA GLN A 255 0.26 -3.75 -29.04
C GLN A 255 -0.52 -2.60 -28.40
N SER A 256 -1.84 -2.58 -28.51
CA SER A 256 -2.62 -1.39 -28.15
C SER A 256 -2.68 -1.12 -26.67
N LEU A 257 -3.14 -2.10 -25.90
CA LEU A 257 -3.15 -1.97 -24.46
C LEU A 257 -1.71 -1.88 -23.91
N PRO A 258 -0.73 -2.68 -24.38
CA PRO A 258 0.66 -2.54 -23.93
C PRO A 258 1.29 -1.17 -24.22
N ARG A 259 1.03 -0.54 -25.37
CA ARG A 259 1.48 0.84 -25.67
C ARG A 259 0.77 1.89 -24.80
N GLN A 260 -0.34 1.53 -24.17
CA GLN A 260 -1.01 2.32 -23.13
C GLN A 260 -0.63 1.87 -21.71
N GLY A 261 0.31 0.93 -21.55
CA GLY A 261 0.81 0.39 -20.29
C GLY A 261 -0.06 -0.67 -19.62
N ILE A 262 -1.10 -1.16 -20.32
CA ILE A 262 -2.07 -2.12 -19.81
C ILE A 262 -1.76 -3.52 -20.36
N HIS A 263 -1.66 -4.50 -19.47
CA HIS A 263 -1.42 -5.90 -19.83
C HIS A 263 -2.58 -6.76 -19.33
N MET A 264 -3.24 -7.45 -20.26
CA MET A 264 -4.31 -8.40 -19.95
C MET A 264 -3.77 -9.61 -19.18
N ARG A 265 -4.59 -10.18 -18.30
CA ARG A 265 -4.36 -11.48 -17.66
C ARG A 265 -4.46 -12.59 -18.71
N GLU A 266 -3.76 -13.70 -18.48
CA GLU A 266 -3.76 -14.84 -19.41
C GLU A 266 -5.18 -15.33 -19.72
N GLN A 267 -6.05 -15.44 -18.72
CA GLN A 267 -7.43 -15.85 -18.92
C GLN A 267 -8.23 -14.85 -19.78
N GLU A 268 -8.01 -13.55 -19.60
CA GLU A 268 -8.68 -12.50 -20.40
C GLU A 268 -8.24 -12.58 -21.87
N ILE A 269 -6.98 -12.90 -22.13
CA ILE A 269 -6.45 -13.11 -23.48
C ILE A 269 -7.13 -14.32 -24.12
N VAL A 270 -7.21 -15.44 -23.41
CA VAL A 270 -7.85 -16.67 -23.89
C VAL A 270 -9.34 -16.41 -24.20
N ASP A 271 -10.06 -15.76 -23.29
CA ASP A 271 -11.48 -15.47 -23.44
C ASP A 271 -11.74 -14.46 -24.58
N TYR A 272 -10.90 -13.42 -24.73
CA TYR A 272 -11.05 -12.43 -25.81
C TYR A 272 -10.71 -13.00 -27.19
N VAL A 273 -9.69 -13.86 -27.29
CA VAL A 273 -9.37 -14.57 -28.54
C VAL A 273 -10.52 -15.50 -28.96
N ALA A 274 -11.14 -16.21 -28.00
CA ALA A 274 -12.30 -17.06 -28.28
C ALA A 274 -13.50 -16.26 -28.82
N LEU A 275 -13.78 -15.08 -28.24
CA LEU A 275 -14.79 -14.15 -28.75
C LEU A 275 -14.54 -13.78 -30.21
N TRP A 276 -13.31 -13.36 -30.55
CA TRP A 276 -12.97 -12.96 -31.91
C TRP A 276 -12.88 -14.13 -32.88
N ARG A 277 -12.59 -15.34 -32.41
CA ARG A 277 -12.69 -16.58 -33.21
C ARG A 277 -14.14 -16.87 -33.61
N LEU A 278 -15.10 -16.66 -32.71
CA LEU A 278 -16.53 -16.78 -33.01
C LEU A 278 -17.00 -15.70 -33.99
N ILE A 279 -16.54 -14.47 -33.82
CA ILE A 279 -16.82 -13.39 -34.79
C ILE A 279 -16.21 -13.73 -36.16
N ALA A 280 -14.98 -14.26 -36.21
CA ALA A 280 -14.35 -14.70 -37.44
C ALA A 280 -15.17 -15.79 -38.16
N TYR A 281 -15.71 -16.76 -37.40
CA TYR A 281 -16.59 -17.80 -37.91
C TYR A 281 -17.83 -17.22 -38.61
N TYR A 282 -18.57 -16.33 -37.93
CA TYR A 282 -19.76 -15.70 -38.51
C TYR A 282 -19.45 -14.79 -39.71
N MET A 283 -18.24 -14.22 -39.74
CA MET A 283 -17.75 -13.39 -40.83
C MET A 283 -17.25 -14.18 -42.05
N GLY A 284 -17.22 -15.52 -41.99
CA GLY A 284 -16.66 -16.36 -43.05
C GLY A 284 -15.12 -16.32 -43.12
N THR A 285 -14.47 -15.86 -42.05
CA THR A 285 -13.00 -15.74 -41.98
C THR A 285 -12.39 -17.04 -41.42
N PRO A 286 -11.26 -17.53 -41.96
CA PRO A 286 -10.58 -18.71 -41.43
C PRO A 286 -10.29 -18.62 -39.92
N THR A 287 -10.79 -19.58 -39.14
CA THR A 287 -10.78 -19.50 -37.66
C THR A 287 -9.55 -20.10 -37.00
N ASP A 288 -8.78 -20.92 -37.73
CA ASP A 288 -7.63 -21.66 -37.17
C ASP A 288 -6.52 -20.74 -36.65
N PHE A 289 -6.36 -19.56 -37.27
CA PHE A 289 -5.43 -18.53 -36.83
C PHE A 289 -5.78 -17.97 -35.44
N PHE A 290 -7.02 -18.12 -34.99
CA PHE A 290 -7.51 -17.67 -33.69
C PHE A 290 -7.84 -18.84 -32.76
N SER A 291 -7.43 -20.06 -33.10
CA SER A 291 -7.67 -21.25 -32.26
C SER A 291 -6.88 -21.27 -30.95
N SER A 292 -5.84 -20.42 -30.83
CA SER A 292 -5.13 -20.17 -29.59
C SER A 292 -4.52 -18.76 -29.57
N PRO A 293 -4.20 -18.20 -28.39
CA PRO A 293 -3.50 -16.93 -28.29
C PRO A 293 -2.15 -16.90 -29.03
N ALA A 294 -1.41 -18.01 -29.03
CA ALA A 294 -0.13 -18.10 -29.72
C ALA A 294 -0.27 -17.93 -31.24
N LYS A 295 -1.25 -18.61 -31.84
CA LYS A 295 -1.57 -18.46 -33.26
C LYS A 295 -2.11 -17.06 -33.59
N ALA A 296 -2.97 -16.51 -32.74
CA ALA A 296 -3.53 -15.17 -32.94
C ALA A 296 -2.44 -14.09 -32.90
N ARG A 297 -1.44 -14.26 -32.03
CA ARG A 297 -0.26 -13.40 -31.99
C ARG A 297 0.61 -13.58 -33.22
N ALA A 298 0.93 -14.81 -33.60
CA ALA A 298 1.81 -15.09 -34.73
C ALA A 298 1.26 -14.56 -36.06
N ILE A 299 -0.07 -14.63 -36.28
CA ILE A 299 -0.68 -14.06 -37.48
C ILE A 299 -0.64 -12.53 -37.49
N MET A 300 -0.85 -11.86 -36.34
CA MET A 300 -0.68 -10.42 -36.21
C MET A 300 0.75 -9.99 -36.54
N GLU A 301 1.73 -10.71 -35.99
CA GLU A 301 3.16 -10.42 -36.20
C GLU A 301 3.56 -10.63 -37.67
N SER A 302 3.01 -11.66 -38.32
CA SER A 302 3.19 -11.91 -39.75
C SER A 302 2.59 -10.79 -40.62
N LEU A 303 1.40 -10.29 -40.28
CA LEU A 303 0.75 -9.16 -40.96
C LEU A 303 1.58 -7.87 -40.81
N TYR A 304 2.14 -7.60 -39.64
CA TYR A 304 3.00 -6.42 -39.45
C TYR A 304 4.27 -6.48 -40.31
N LEU A 305 4.81 -7.68 -40.50
CA LEU A 305 6.03 -7.87 -41.27
C LEU A 305 5.80 -7.78 -42.78
N TYR A 306 4.66 -8.28 -43.27
CA TYR A 306 4.42 -8.44 -44.72
C TYR A 306 3.28 -7.58 -45.29
N GLU A 307 2.29 -7.17 -44.48
CA GLU A 307 1.15 -6.38 -44.95
C GLU A 307 1.39 -4.88 -44.89
N TYR A 308 2.02 -4.43 -43.81
CA TYR A 308 2.14 -3.01 -43.51
C TYR A 308 3.16 -2.40 -44.45
N ASN A 309 2.66 -1.73 -45.49
CA ASN A 309 3.44 -1.06 -46.52
C ASN A 309 2.68 0.20 -46.98
N PRO A 310 2.67 1.28 -46.18
CA PRO A 310 1.82 2.45 -46.44
C PRO A 310 2.01 3.06 -47.83
N SER A 311 0.90 3.20 -48.56
CA SER A 311 0.85 3.88 -49.85
C SER A 311 0.46 5.36 -49.71
N SER A 312 0.55 6.15 -50.79
CA SER A 312 0.01 7.53 -50.82
C SER A 312 -1.47 7.59 -50.44
N ARG A 313 -2.22 6.54 -50.77
CA ARG A 313 -3.63 6.37 -50.41
C ARG A 313 -3.81 6.02 -48.93
N SER A 314 -2.93 5.19 -48.37
CA SER A 314 -2.88 4.93 -46.92
C SER A 314 -2.72 6.23 -46.13
N GLN A 315 -1.81 7.11 -46.58
CA GLN A 315 -1.61 8.43 -45.96
C GLN A 315 -2.87 9.30 -46.01
N THR A 316 -3.51 9.35 -47.18
CA THR A 316 -4.74 10.14 -47.37
C THR A 316 -5.87 9.65 -46.46
N HIS A 317 -6.05 8.32 -46.35
CA HIS A 317 -7.08 7.75 -45.47
C HIS A 317 -6.81 8.04 -43.99
N ALA A 318 -5.56 7.84 -43.53
CA ALA A 318 -5.17 8.15 -42.16
C ALA A 318 -5.43 9.63 -41.80
N GLN A 319 -5.06 10.55 -42.68
CA GLN A 319 -5.29 11.98 -42.50
C GLN A 319 -6.78 12.33 -42.51
N ASN A 320 -7.56 11.74 -43.42
CA ASN A 320 -9.00 11.99 -43.51
C ASN A 320 -9.72 11.54 -42.24
N ILE A 321 -9.34 10.41 -41.64
CA ILE A 321 -9.89 9.95 -40.36
C ILE A 321 -9.62 10.98 -39.26
N ILE A 322 -8.35 11.41 -39.11
CA ILE A 322 -7.95 12.39 -38.09
C ILE A 322 -8.70 13.72 -38.26
N ILE A 323 -8.80 14.22 -39.50
CA ILE A 323 -9.50 15.48 -39.80
C ILE A 323 -10.99 15.36 -39.50
N ALA A 324 -11.62 14.26 -39.89
CA ALA A 324 -13.05 14.07 -39.69
C ALA A 324 -13.44 13.90 -38.21
N MET A 325 -12.52 13.44 -37.37
CA MET A 325 -12.71 13.34 -35.92
C MET A 325 -12.40 14.64 -35.17
N SER A 326 -11.58 15.52 -35.77
CA SER A 326 -11.15 16.74 -35.11
C SER A 326 -12.32 17.68 -34.80
N ASP A 327 -12.32 18.22 -33.59
CA ASP A 327 -13.30 19.19 -33.07
C ASP A 327 -14.78 18.75 -33.26
N THR A 328 -14.99 17.43 -33.32
CA THR A 328 -16.30 16.82 -33.54
C THR A 328 -16.79 16.12 -32.26
N ALA A 329 -18.10 16.15 -32.03
CA ALA A 329 -18.73 15.53 -30.88
C ALA A 329 -18.50 14.00 -30.86
N PRO A 330 -18.46 13.35 -29.67
CA PRO A 330 -18.67 13.93 -28.34
C PRO A 330 -17.37 14.43 -27.67
N SER A 331 -16.22 14.08 -28.22
CA SER A 331 -14.92 14.37 -27.57
C SER A 331 -14.44 15.80 -27.84
N TYR A 332 -14.82 16.39 -28.97
CA TYR A 332 -14.33 17.68 -29.46
C TYR A 332 -12.79 17.77 -29.37
N ALA A 333 -12.10 16.66 -29.67
CA ALA A 333 -10.65 16.57 -29.56
C ALA A 333 -9.97 17.37 -30.67
N SER A 334 -8.99 18.20 -30.29
CA SER A 334 -8.22 18.98 -31.27
C SER A 334 -7.39 18.07 -32.18
N LYS A 335 -7.24 18.45 -33.45
CA LYS A 335 -6.44 17.70 -34.43
C LYS A 335 -5.02 17.33 -33.92
N PRO A 336 -4.25 18.23 -33.29
CA PRO A 336 -2.93 17.89 -32.76
C PRO A 336 -2.97 16.83 -31.64
N TYR A 337 -4.03 16.78 -30.83
CA TYR A 337 -4.20 15.76 -29.80
C TYR A 337 -4.47 14.37 -30.40
N LEU A 338 -5.30 14.32 -31.44
CA LEU A 338 -5.58 13.11 -32.21
C LEU A 338 -4.32 12.57 -32.88
N GLU A 339 -3.55 13.44 -33.54
CA GLU A 339 -2.26 13.07 -34.15
C GLU A 339 -1.28 12.54 -33.10
N ALA A 340 -1.18 13.19 -31.93
CA ALA A 340 -0.29 12.75 -30.86
C ALA A 340 -0.65 11.36 -30.35
N THR A 341 -1.94 11.09 -30.15
CA THR A 341 -2.45 9.79 -29.68
C THR A 341 -2.23 8.70 -30.74
N ALA A 342 -2.45 9.01 -32.02
CA ALA A 342 -2.19 8.09 -33.11
C ALA A 342 -0.71 7.75 -33.28
N ARG A 343 0.18 8.73 -33.14
CA ARG A 343 1.63 8.49 -33.12
C ARG A 343 2.06 7.63 -31.94
N TRP A 344 1.52 7.91 -30.76
CA TRP A 344 1.81 7.14 -29.54
C TRP A 344 1.49 5.65 -29.72
N LEU A 345 0.33 5.34 -30.32
CA LEU A 345 -0.13 3.96 -30.48
C LEU A 345 0.44 3.24 -31.71
N ASN A 346 0.82 3.94 -32.78
CA ASN A 346 1.36 3.31 -33.99
C ASN A 346 2.90 3.30 -34.03
N GLY A 347 3.55 4.17 -33.28
CA GLY A 347 4.98 4.41 -33.35
C GLY A 347 5.34 5.40 -34.45
N ASP A 348 6.43 6.15 -34.24
CA ASP A 348 6.86 7.20 -35.17
C ASP A 348 7.15 6.70 -36.59
N PRO A 349 7.81 5.53 -36.82
CA PRO A 349 8.09 5.06 -38.18
C PRO A 349 6.82 4.84 -39.00
N LEU A 350 5.82 4.19 -38.41
CA LEU A 350 4.55 3.91 -39.09
C LEU A 350 3.73 5.19 -39.25
N ALA A 351 3.70 6.04 -38.24
CA ALA A 351 2.96 7.29 -38.31
C ALA A 351 3.54 8.27 -39.34
N ASP A 352 4.87 8.31 -39.50
CA ASP A 352 5.53 9.08 -40.56
C ASP A 352 5.20 8.52 -41.94
N ALA A 353 5.22 7.19 -42.10
CA ALA A 353 4.84 6.54 -43.34
C ALA A 353 3.34 6.75 -43.69
N LEU A 354 2.48 6.92 -42.68
CA LEU A 354 1.06 7.28 -42.80
C LEU A 354 0.80 8.80 -42.90
N GLY A 355 1.84 9.64 -42.90
CA GLY A 355 1.68 11.09 -43.04
C GLY A 355 0.93 11.75 -41.87
N ILE A 356 0.95 11.15 -40.68
CA ILE A 356 0.34 11.74 -39.47
C ILE A 356 1.21 12.91 -39.00
N GLY A 357 0.60 14.08 -38.76
CA GLY A 357 1.30 15.30 -38.36
C GLY A 357 2.16 15.10 -37.10
N LYS A 358 3.19 15.94 -36.92
CA LYS A 358 4.07 15.93 -35.73
C LYS A 358 3.63 17.05 -34.79
N PRO A 359 2.65 16.83 -33.90
CA PRO A 359 2.17 17.85 -33.00
C PRO A 359 3.25 18.24 -32.00
N SER A 360 3.07 19.40 -31.38
CA SER A 360 4.00 19.87 -30.36
C SER A 360 4.05 18.88 -29.18
N ARG A 361 5.18 18.90 -28.46
CA ARG A 361 5.41 18.05 -27.28
C ARG A 361 4.30 18.16 -26.24
N TYR A 362 3.60 19.30 -26.18
CA TYR A 362 2.44 19.50 -25.32
C TYR A 362 1.38 18.41 -25.52
N TYR A 363 0.96 18.14 -26.76
CA TYR A 363 -0.08 17.15 -27.05
C TYR A 363 0.42 15.72 -26.84
N THR A 364 1.69 15.44 -27.11
CA THR A 364 2.32 14.16 -26.77
C THR A 364 2.30 13.91 -25.26
N ILE A 365 2.58 14.93 -24.46
CA ILE A 365 2.50 14.86 -22.99
C ILE A 365 1.06 14.61 -22.52
N LEU A 366 0.07 15.24 -23.16
CA LEU A 366 -1.34 14.98 -22.85
C LEU A 366 -1.75 13.53 -23.16
N ALA A 367 -1.34 13.00 -24.32
CA ALA A 367 -1.62 11.62 -24.70
C ALA A 367 -0.96 10.61 -23.73
N ALA A 368 0.29 10.89 -23.34
CA ALA A 368 0.99 10.11 -22.30
C ALA A 368 0.28 10.18 -20.95
N GLY A 369 -0.21 11.37 -20.56
CA GLY A 369 -0.99 11.58 -19.35
C GLY A 369 -2.31 10.80 -19.33
N GLN A 370 -3.00 10.71 -20.47
CA GLN A 370 -4.18 9.86 -20.63
C GLN A 370 -3.84 8.38 -20.48
N CYS A 371 -2.75 7.90 -21.08
CA CYS A 371 -2.32 6.51 -20.91
C CYS A 371 -1.99 6.20 -19.44
N LEU A 372 -1.28 7.09 -18.75
CA LEU A 372 -0.99 6.95 -17.33
C LEU A 372 -2.27 6.88 -16.48
N LEU A 373 -3.27 7.73 -16.78
CA LEU A 373 -4.58 7.68 -16.13
C LEU A 373 -5.24 6.31 -16.30
N PHE A 374 -5.28 5.80 -17.53
CA PHE A 374 -5.84 4.49 -17.84
C PHE A 374 -5.15 3.39 -17.05
N MET A 375 -3.82 3.37 -17.01
CA MET A 375 -3.07 2.38 -16.20
C MET A 375 -3.54 2.40 -14.74
N ILE A 376 -3.58 3.57 -14.12
CA ILE A 376 -3.97 3.71 -12.71
C ILE A 376 -5.39 3.18 -12.49
N VAL A 377 -6.35 3.65 -13.30
CA VAL A 377 -7.76 3.28 -13.18
C VAL A 377 -7.92 1.76 -13.28
N TYR A 378 -7.38 1.16 -14.34
CA TYR A 378 -7.67 -0.23 -14.67
C TYR A 378 -6.91 -1.21 -13.78
N TYR A 379 -5.65 -0.96 -13.40
CA TYR A 379 -4.97 -1.81 -12.43
C TYR A 379 -5.62 -1.72 -11.04
N THR A 380 -6.09 -0.54 -10.64
CA THR A 380 -6.78 -0.37 -9.35
C THR A 380 -8.13 -1.09 -9.31
N CYS A 381 -8.95 -0.93 -10.35
CA CYS A 381 -10.25 -1.61 -10.41
C CYS A 381 -10.07 -3.13 -10.51
N ARG A 382 -9.03 -3.58 -11.24
CA ARG A 382 -8.66 -5.00 -11.38
C ARG A 382 -8.33 -5.68 -10.04
N ASP A 383 -7.77 -4.96 -9.08
CA ASP A 383 -7.40 -5.51 -7.76
C ASP A 383 -8.57 -5.49 -6.76
N ILE A 384 -9.68 -4.82 -7.09
CA ILE A 384 -10.84 -4.66 -6.22
C ILE A 384 -12.11 -5.16 -6.95
N PRO A 385 -12.57 -6.41 -6.70
CA PRO A 385 -13.61 -7.07 -7.50
C PRO A 385 -14.92 -6.28 -7.67
N PHE A 386 -15.36 -5.55 -6.63
CA PHE A 386 -16.56 -4.72 -6.71
C PHE A 386 -16.40 -3.52 -7.67
N LEU A 387 -15.21 -2.89 -7.69
CA LEU A 387 -14.94 -1.76 -8.57
C LEU A 387 -14.84 -2.19 -10.03
N ASP A 388 -14.20 -3.33 -10.30
CA ASP A 388 -14.16 -3.95 -11.64
C ASP A 388 -15.57 -4.16 -12.21
N ARG A 389 -16.46 -4.80 -11.43
CA ARG A 389 -17.85 -5.05 -11.86
C ARG A 389 -18.64 -3.75 -12.05
N ALA A 390 -18.49 -2.79 -11.15
CA ALA A 390 -19.14 -1.49 -11.28
C ALA A 390 -18.66 -0.72 -12.52
N GLN A 391 -17.36 -0.80 -12.84
CA GLN A 391 -16.76 -0.16 -14.02
C GLN A 391 -17.30 -0.76 -15.31
N ILE A 392 -17.29 -2.09 -15.45
CA ILE A 392 -17.83 -2.80 -16.62
C ILE A 392 -19.29 -2.40 -16.85
N ALA A 393 -20.13 -2.45 -15.81
CA ALA A 393 -21.54 -2.12 -15.91
C ALA A 393 -21.78 -0.65 -16.29
N ALA A 394 -21.01 0.27 -15.70
CA ALA A 394 -21.12 1.70 -16.00
C ALA A 394 -20.69 2.00 -17.44
N PHE A 395 -19.56 1.45 -17.90
CA PHE A 395 -19.07 1.70 -19.25
C PHE A 395 -20.01 1.11 -20.31
N ARG A 396 -20.51 -0.11 -20.09
CA ARG A 396 -21.51 -0.76 -20.96
C ARG A 396 -22.77 0.07 -21.11
N ARG A 397 -23.27 0.66 -20.02
CA ARG A 397 -24.42 1.57 -20.05
C ARG A 397 -24.12 2.83 -20.86
N ASN A 398 -22.99 3.50 -20.60
CA ASN A 398 -22.64 4.75 -21.27
C ASN A 398 -22.50 4.58 -22.79
N VAL A 399 -21.85 3.49 -23.23
CA VAL A 399 -21.69 3.20 -24.65
C VAL A 399 -23.05 2.93 -25.33
N ARG A 400 -23.95 2.23 -24.64
CA ARG A 400 -25.33 2.00 -25.11
C ARG A 400 -26.10 3.31 -25.22
N ASP A 401 -26.02 4.17 -24.21
CA ASP A 401 -26.71 5.46 -24.19
C ASP A 401 -26.18 6.39 -25.30
N TYR A 402 -24.87 6.35 -25.58
CA TYR A 402 -24.26 7.08 -26.68
C TYR A 402 -24.79 6.66 -28.05
N ILE A 403 -24.79 5.35 -28.34
CA ILE A 403 -25.28 4.84 -29.64
C ILE A 403 -26.76 5.16 -29.87
N ASN A 404 -27.56 5.14 -28.81
CA ASN A 404 -28.99 5.40 -28.90
C ASN A 404 -29.32 6.91 -28.90
N ASN A 405 -28.33 7.81 -28.81
CA ASN A 405 -28.55 9.25 -28.81
C ASN A 405 -28.78 9.77 -30.25
N PRO A 406 -29.96 10.31 -30.60
CA PRO A 406 -30.26 10.77 -31.95
C PRO A 406 -29.39 11.95 -32.43
N GLU A 407 -28.88 12.77 -31.52
CA GLU A 407 -28.10 13.98 -31.84
C GLU A 407 -26.61 13.70 -32.07
N LEU A 408 -26.10 12.57 -31.56
CA LEU A 408 -24.66 12.26 -31.46
C LEU A 408 -24.29 10.91 -32.10
N GLY A 409 -25.24 9.98 -32.17
CA GLY A 409 -25.12 8.68 -32.83
C GLY A 409 -25.68 8.68 -34.26
N LEU A 410 -25.91 7.50 -34.82
CA LEU A 410 -26.63 7.37 -36.09
C LEU A 410 -28.13 7.27 -35.79
N ASP A 411 -28.92 8.22 -36.32
CA ASP A 411 -30.39 8.33 -36.12
C ASP A 411 -31.18 7.08 -36.59
N HIS A 412 -30.53 6.18 -37.35
CA HIS A 412 -31.03 4.87 -37.73
C HIS A 412 -29.85 3.91 -37.76
N ARG A 413 -29.96 2.77 -37.05
CA ARG A 413 -28.91 1.74 -37.03
C ARG A 413 -28.62 1.26 -38.45
N SER A 414 -27.35 1.28 -38.84
CA SER A 414 -26.93 1.13 -40.24
C SER A 414 -27.14 -0.29 -40.76
N ALA A 415 -27.63 -0.40 -42.00
CA ALA A 415 -27.67 -1.65 -42.76
C ALA A 415 -26.34 -1.94 -43.50
N PHE A 416 -25.26 -1.20 -43.18
CA PHE A 416 -23.94 -1.31 -43.81
C PHE A 416 -23.99 -1.22 -45.35
N ASN A 417 -24.82 -0.33 -45.88
CA ASN A 417 -25.06 -0.25 -47.32
C ASN A 417 -23.80 0.10 -48.13
N PHE A 418 -23.63 -0.58 -49.28
CA PHE A 418 -22.62 -0.25 -50.27
C PHE A 418 -23.03 1.00 -51.07
N LYS A 419 -22.15 2.00 -51.15
CA LYS A 419 -22.35 3.20 -51.97
C LYS A 419 -21.25 3.28 -53.03
N TYR A 420 -21.63 3.14 -54.30
CA TYR A 420 -20.69 3.18 -55.42
C TYR A 420 -20.46 4.62 -55.91
N LEU A 421 -19.19 5.03 -56.03
CA LEU A 421 -18.79 6.31 -56.64
C LEU A 421 -17.98 6.03 -57.91
N PRO A 422 -18.57 6.18 -59.12
CA PRO A 422 -17.98 5.67 -60.36
C PRO A 422 -16.69 6.37 -60.82
N ASN A 423 -16.43 7.62 -60.39
CA ASN A 423 -15.26 8.42 -60.77
C ASN A 423 -14.84 9.35 -59.62
N SER A 424 -14.21 8.81 -58.56
CA SER A 424 -13.53 9.66 -57.58
C SER A 424 -12.15 10.03 -58.12
N ASP A 425 -12.01 11.24 -58.66
CA ASP A 425 -10.70 11.86 -58.85
C ASP A 425 -9.94 11.86 -57.52
N GLU A 426 -8.67 11.47 -57.51
CA GLU A 426 -7.83 11.50 -56.30
C GLU A 426 -7.74 12.91 -55.69
N SER A 427 -7.90 13.96 -56.50
CA SER A 427 -7.97 15.36 -56.04
C SER A 427 -9.19 15.67 -55.17
N LYS A 428 -10.31 14.97 -55.36
CA LYS A 428 -11.54 15.14 -54.56
C LYS A 428 -11.57 14.29 -53.28
N GLN A 429 -10.55 13.46 -53.06
CA GLN A 429 -10.37 12.67 -51.83
C GLN A 429 -9.50 13.39 -50.78
N LYS A 430 -8.76 14.44 -51.17
CA LYS A 430 -7.98 15.27 -50.25
C LYS A 430 -8.86 16.31 -49.57
N ALA A 431 -8.61 16.53 -48.27
CA ALA A 431 -9.22 17.59 -47.51
C ALA A 431 -8.72 18.96 -48.00
N GLU A 432 -9.57 19.77 -48.64
CA GLU A 432 -9.43 21.23 -48.51
C GLU A 432 -9.99 21.61 -47.13
N ASP A 433 -9.33 22.54 -46.44
CA ASP A 433 -9.64 22.95 -45.06
C ASP A 433 -11.14 23.08 -44.86
N ARG A 434 -11.74 22.10 -44.18
CA ARG A 434 -13.15 22.12 -43.82
C ARG A 434 -13.31 23.25 -42.80
N THR A 435 -13.60 24.45 -43.28
CA THR A 435 -14.03 25.57 -42.43
C THR A 435 -15.44 25.23 -41.97
N LEU A 436 -15.55 24.41 -40.92
CA LEU A 436 -16.84 24.00 -40.36
C LEU A 436 -17.53 25.26 -39.83
N ALA A 437 -18.48 25.74 -40.64
CA ALA A 437 -19.24 26.94 -40.39
C ALA A 437 -19.95 26.85 -39.03
N LYS A 438 -19.56 27.75 -38.13
CA LYS A 438 -20.34 28.33 -37.03
C LYS A 438 -21.53 27.50 -36.52
N THR A 439 -21.24 26.56 -35.63
CA THR A 439 -22.00 26.46 -34.39
C THR A 439 -21.03 26.27 -33.23
N LYS A 440 -20.28 27.34 -32.91
CA LYS A 440 -19.58 27.45 -31.62
C LYS A 440 -20.65 27.47 -30.52
N LYS A 441 -21.08 26.32 -30.01
CA LYS A 441 -21.15 26.22 -28.55
C LYS A 441 -19.69 26.29 -28.11
N MET A 442 -19.32 27.32 -27.34
CA MET A 442 -18.05 27.27 -26.62
C MET A 442 -18.12 26.06 -25.69
N VAL A 443 -17.65 24.91 -26.16
CA VAL A 443 -17.47 23.74 -25.31
C VAL A 443 -16.20 24.04 -24.53
N PHE A 444 -16.39 24.57 -23.33
CA PHE A 444 -15.30 24.99 -22.43
C PHE A 444 -14.40 23.81 -21.99
N TRP A 445 -14.79 22.57 -22.33
CA TRP A 445 -14.11 21.33 -21.97
C TRP A 445 -14.00 20.37 -23.17
N THR A 446 -13.04 20.62 -24.06
CA THR A 446 -12.62 19.66 -25.09
C THR A 446 -11.80 18.52 -24.48
N ALA A 447 -11.62 17.40 -25.20
CA ALA A 447 -10.90 16.22 -24.69
C ALA A 447 -9.46 16.51 -24.25
N ASP A 448 -8.75 17.39 -24.95
CA ASP A 448 -7.40 17.84 -24.59
C ASP A 448 -7.37 18.74 -23.35
N HIS A 449 -8.40 19.59 -23.13
CA HIS A 449 -8.55 20.32 -21.85
C HIS A 449 -8.87 19.36 -20.69
N LYS A 450 -9.65 18.30 -20.94
CA LYS A 450 -9.90 17.21 -19.96
C LYS A 450 -8.60 16.46 -19.62
N ALA A 451 -7.82 16.11 -20.65
CA ALA A 451 -6.52 15.47 -20.48
C ALA A 451 -5.56 16.38 -19.70
N LEU A 452 -5.53 17.68 -20.00
CA LEU A 452 -4.70 18.66 -19.28
C LEU A 452 -5.11 18.77 -17.81
N ALA A 453 -6.40 18.97 -17.51
CA ALA A 453 -6.88 19.05 -16.14
C ALA A 453 -6.56 17.79 -15.35
N THR A 454 -6.70 16.62 -15.98
CA THR A 454 -6.37 15.34 -15.36
C THR A 454 -4.87 15.22 -15.11
N LEU A 455 -4.04 15.58 -16.08
CA LEU A 455 -2.59 15.60 -15.93
C LEU A 455 -2.16 16.55 -14.81
N LEU A 456 -2.74 17.75 -14.72
CA LEU A 456 -2.45 18.71 -13.65
C LEU A 456 -2.87 18.19 -12.28
N ILE A 457 -3.98 17.45 -12.18
CA ILE A 457 -4.40 16.82 -10.92
C ILE A 457 -3.47 15.65 -10.56
N LEU A 458 -3.06 14.82 -11.52
CA LEU A 458 -2.10 13.74 -11.28
C LEU A 458 -0.73 14.27 -10.89
N VAL A 459 -0.25 15.32 -11.55
CA VAL A 459 0.99 16.03 -11.19
C VAL A 459 0.82 16.71 -9.83
N GLY A 460 -0.31 17.33 -9.53
CA GLY A 460 -0.61 17.92 -8.22
C GLY A 460 -0.66 16.88 -7.11
N ALA A 461 -1.24 15.70 -7.37
CA ALA A 461 -1.27 14.58 -6.44
C ALA A 461 0.12 13.96 -6.27
N PHE A 462 0.90 13.83 -7.35
CA PHE A 462 2.28 13.37 -7.30
C PHE A 462 3.19 14.36 -6.58
N VAL A 463 3.03 15.66 -6.78
CA VAL A 463 3.75 16.72 -6.05
C VAL A 463 3.31 16.75 -4.59
N THR A 464 2.02 16.56 -4.30
CA THR A 464 1.52 16.48 -2.93
C THR A 464 2.04 15.23 -2.24
N ALA A 465 2.05 14.07 -2.91
CA ALA A 465 2.65 12.85 -2.39
C ALA A 465 4.15 13.02 -2.22
N SER A 466 4.86 13.54 -3.22
CA SER A 466 6.30 13.83 -3.16
C SER A 466 6.62 14.86 -2.07
N TRP A 467 5.74 15.83 -1.81
CA TRP A 467 5.85 16.79 -0.71
C TRP A 467 5.57 16.14 0.65
N VAL A 468 4.55 15.27 0.75
CA VAL A 468 4.24 14.47 1.95
C VAL A 468 5.40 13.54 2.26
N ILE A 469 5.94 12.88 1.24
CA ILE A 469 7.09 11.99 1.30
C ILE A 469 8.36 12.77 1.65
N PHE A 470 8.60 13.91 1.02
CA PHE A 470 9.73 14.78 1.33
C PHE A 470 9.62 15.34 2.75
N LYS A 471 8.41 15.68 3.22
CA LYS A 471 8.14 16.02 4.63
C LYS A 471 8.40 14.84 5.56
N VAL A 472 7.99 13.64 5.20
CA VAL A 472 8.23 12.41 5.99
C VAL A 472 9.71 12.07 6.03
N ALA A 473 10.43 12.20 4.91
CA ALA A 473 11.88 12.02 4.82
C ALA A 473 12.65 13.07 5.64
N ARG A 474 12.19 14.33 5.64
CA ARG A 474 12.77 15.39 6.48
C ARG A 474 12.42 15.24 7.96
N PHE A 475 11.38 14.46 8.31
CA PHE A 475 11.11 14.09 9.71
C PHE A 475 11.96 12.91 10.20
N GLY A 476 12.46 12.06 9.28
CA GLY A 476 13.59 11.17 9.56
C GLY A 476 14.87 11.96 9.89
N ASP A 477 15.11 13.06 9.16
CA ASP A 477 16.24 13.96 9.45
C ASP A 477 16.07 14.77 10.75
N VAL A 478 14.86 15.00 11.28
CA VAL A 478 14.71 15.67 12.59
C VAL A 478 15.03 14.72 13.74
N ALA A 479 14.84 13.40 13.60
CA ALA A 479 15.33 12.43 14.58
C ALA A 479 16.87 12.34 14.60
N ALA A 480 17.53 12.67 13.48
CA ALA A 480 18.98 12.80 13.38
C ALA A 480 19.51 14.22 13.69
N THR A 481 18.70 15.27 13.49
CA THR A 481 19.03 16.69 13.72
C THR A 481 18.38 17.21 15.00
N VAL A 482 18.36 16.38 16.04
CA VAL A 482 18.12 16.82 17.42
C VAL A 482 19.34 17.60 17.96
N GLY A 483 20.45 17.67 17.22
CA GLY A 483 21.67 18.39 17.58
C GLY A 483 21.80 19.86 17.10
N SER A 484 20.76 20.59 16.66
CA SER A 484 20.98 22.00 16.24
C SER A 484 19.76 22.94 16.40
N PHE A 485 19.93 23.93 17.29
CA PHE A 485 19.33 25.26 17.38
C PHE A 485 17.79 25.43 17.26
N ILE A 486 17.16 25.83 18.38
CA ILE A 486 16.17 26.94 18.58
C ILE A 486 15.86 27.02 20.09
N PRO A 487 15.73 28.21 20.72
CA PRO A 487 15.71 28.36 22.19
C PRO A 487 14.34 28.05 22.83
N PRO A 488 14.28 27.72 24.14
CA PRO A 488 13.07 27.25 24.82
C PRO A 488 12.23 28.38 25.46
N ARG A 489 10.91 28.14 25.54
CA ARG A 489 9.99 28.71 26.54
C ARG A 489 9.49 27.58 27.46
N ARG A 490 8.98 27.96 28.65
CA ARG A 490 9.27 27.35 29.96
C ARG A 490 7.99 26.84 30.70
N VAL A 491 8.10 25.74 31.50
CA VAL A 491 7.37 25.34 32.78
C VAL A 491 5.98 24.60 32.69
N PRO A 492 5.50 23.76 33.67
CA PRO A 492 6.05 22.63 34.53
C PRO A 492 5.22 21.27 34.49
N THR A 493 5.70 20.04 34.82
CA THR A 493 5.60 19.27 36.12
C THR A 493 6.01 17.75 36.05
N ASN A 494 6.32 17.12 37.21
CA ASN A 494 6.40 15.66 37.56
C ASN A 494 7.48 14.74 36.92
N PRO A 495 7.87 13.59 37.55
CA PRO A 495 8.95 12.73 37.04
C PRO A 495 8.65 12.21 35.63
N LEU A 496 9.51 12.58 34.70
CA LEU A 496 9.33 12.40 33.25
C LEU A 496 9.85 11.04 32.78
N VAL A 497 9.27 10.51 31.71
CA VAL A 497 9.77 9.29 31.08
C VAL A 497 11.05 9.58 30.28
N LEU A 498 12.03 8.65 30.30
CA LEU A 498 13.31 8.77 29.58
C LEU A 498 13.27 8.16 28.16
N VAL A 499 12.09 7.76 27.71
CA VAL A 499 11.78 7.18 26.40
C VAL A 499 10.77 8.09 25.69
N LEU A 500 10.85 8.21 24.37
CA LEU A 500 9.92 9.05 23.61
C LEU A 500 8.49 8.52 23.73
N SER A 501 7.52 9.42 23.95
CA SER A 501 6.11 9.16 24.24
C SER A 501 5.48 8.10 23.32
N HIS A 502 5.70 8.25 22.01
CA HIS A 502 5.14 7.36 21.01
C HIS A 502 5.67 5.92 21.06
N LEU A 503 6.86 5.66 21.62
CA LEU A 503 7.37 4.29 21.84
C LEU A 503 7.10 3.80 23.27
N TYR A 504 6.88 4.72 24.22
CA TYR A 504 6.44 4.42 25.58
C TYR A 504 4.91 4.36 25.69
N SER A 505 4.31 3.60 24.79
CA SER A 505 2.88 3.24 24.77
C SER A 505 2.72 1.82 24.24
N TYR A 506 1.61 1.16 24.58
CA TYR A 506 1.29 -0.18 24.07
C TYR A 506 1.16 -0.18 22.54
N SER A 507 1.70 -1.19 21.88
CA SER A 507 1.68 -1.33 20.42
C SER A 507 0.27 -1.42 19.86
N PHE A 508 -0.64 -2.06 20.62
CA PHE A 508 -2.05 -2.23 20.28
C PHE A 508 -2.94 -1.03 20.67
N ALA A 509 -2.40 -0.07 21.44
CA ALA A 509 -3.12 1.10 21.92
C ALA A 509 -2.25 2.35 21.84
N GLN A 510 -1.73 2.66 20.65
CA GLN A 510 -0.93 3.87 20.41
C GLN A 510 -1.75 5.14 20.68
N ASN A 511 -1.11 6.16 21.28
CA ASN A 511 -1.74 7.43 21.60
C ASN A 511 -1.25 8.55 20.65
N PRO A 512 -2.11 9.09 19.77
CA PRO A 512 -1.74 10.22 18.89
C PRO A 512 -1.76 11.59 19.58
N HIS A 513 -2.29 11.66 20.80
CA HIS A 513 -2.59 12.93 21.48
C HIS A 513 -1.49 13.41 22.42
N TRP A 514 -0.37 12.68 22.52
CA TRP A 514 0.77 13.05 23.36
C TRP A 514 1.13 14.52 23.19
N SER A 515 1.12 15.26 24.29
CA SER A 515 1.35 16.69 24.34
C SER A 515 2.81 17.05 24.03
N ARG A 516 3.75 16.17 24.39
CA ARG A 516 5.21 16.38 24.27
C ARG A 516 5.95 15.12 23.85
N ALA A 517 7.19 15.32 23.40
CA ALA A 517 8.10 14.22 23.05
C ALA A 517 8.40 13.32 24.26
N TYR A 518 8.55 13.92 25.44
CA TYR A 518 8.63 13.22 26.72
C TYR A 518 7.45 13.65 27.60
N PRO A 519 6.43 12.79 27.78
CA PRO A 519 5.20 13.18 28.47
C PRO A 519 5.41 13.14 29.98
N GLU A 520 4.63 13.96 30.68
CA GLU A 520 4.62 14.01 32.14
C GLU A 520 3.91 12.77 32.72
N GLN A 521 4.23 12.45 33.98
CA GLN A 521 3.65 11.28 34.65
C GLN A 521 2.11 11.30 34.64
N GLN A 522 1.48 12.47 34.78
CA GLN A 522 0.03 12.60 34.81
C GLN A 522 -0.61 12.22 33.46
N GLU A 523 0.05 12.57 32.36
CA GLU A 523 -0.41 12.23 31.00
C GLU A 523 -0.29 10.72 30.75
N ILE A 524 0.78 10.10 31.24
CA ILE A 524 0.98 8.65 31.15
C ILE A 524 -0.05 7.89 32.00
N LEU A 525 -0.34 8.38 33.22
CA LEU A 525 -1.35 7.80 34.08
C LEU A 525 -2.73 7.86 33.41
N SER A 526 -3.08 9.02 32.86
CA SER A 526 -4.33 9.21 32.12
C SER A 526 -4.41 8.24 30.94
N TYR A 527 -3.34 8.12 30.15
CA TYR A 527 -3.25 7.16 29.05
C TYR A 527 -3.50 5.71 29.50
N ILE A 528 -2.88 5.25 30.60
CA ILE A 528 -3.08 3.88 31.10
C ILE A 528 -4.52 3.68 31.60
N GLN A 529 -5.10 4.68 32.27
CA GLN A 529 -6.50 4.65 32.71
C GLN A 529 -7.46 4.57 31.52
N ASP A 530 -7.23 5.37 30.47
CA ASP A 530 -8.01 5.34 29.24
C ASP A 530 -7.95 3.97 28.55
N VAL A 531 -6.75 3.36 28.49
CA VAL A 531 -6.60 2.00 27.96
C VAL A 531 -7.37 0.99 28.81
N ALA A 532 -7.26 1.05 30.14
CA ALA A 532 -7.99 0.15 31.03
C ALA A 532 -9.51 0.31 30.89
N GLN A 533 -10.01 1.54 30.72
CA GLN A 533 -11.42 1.82 30.49
C GLN A 533 -11.87 1.29 29.12
N LYS A 534 -11.10 1.56 28.06
CA LYS A 534 -11.39 1.14 26.68
C LYS A 534 -11.58 -0.37 26.54
N TYR A 535 -10.75 -1.15 27.23
CA TYR A 535 -10.83 -2.61 27.23
C TYR A 535 -11.71 -3.18 28.36
N GLY A 536 -12.38 -2.33 29.13
CA GLY A 536 -13.28 -2.72 30.21
C GLY A 536 -12.59 -3.55 31.30
N LEU A 537 -11.32 -3.26 31.61
CA LEU A 537 -10.49 -4.07 32.49
C LEU A 537 -10.84 -3.92 33.96
N TYR A 538 -11.39 -2.76 34.37
CA TYR A 538 -11.70 -2.46 35.77
C TYR A 538 -12.60 -3.52 36.44
N LYS A 539 -13.48 -4.19 35.69
CA LYS A 539 -14.35 -5.26 36.22
C LYS A 539 -13.60 -6.53 36.64
N PHE A 540 -12.33 -6.68 36.24
CA PHE A 540 -11.46 -7.80 36.59
C PHE A 540 -10.43 -7.43 37.66
N VAL A 541 -10.40 -6.17 38.11
CA VAL A 541 -9.40 -5.68 39.06
C VAL A 541 -10.02 -5.50 40.43
N ARG A 542 -9.35 -6.03 41.46
CA ARG A 542 -9.66 -5.75 42.86
C ARG A 542 -8.65 -4.75 43.39
N PHE A 543 -9.07 -3.49 43.52
CA PHE A 543 -8.25 -2.44 44.12
C PHE A 543 -8.21 -2.57 45.64
N SER A 544 -7.29 -1.85 46.29
CA SER A 544 -7.14 -1.86 47.75
C SER A 544 -6.99 -3.28 48.33
N SER A 545 -6.38 -4.18 47.57
CA SER A 545 -6.22 -5.59 47.90
C SER A 545 -4.77 -5.97 47.66
N GLU A 546 -4.09 -6.40 48.72
CA GLU A 546 -2.68 -6.79 48.68
C GLU A 546 -2.55 -8.32 48.70
N VAL A 547 -1.74 -8.86 47.79
CA VAL A 547 -1.40 -10.30 47.80
C VAL A 547 -0.27 -10.51 48.80
N THR A 548 -0.51 -11.29 49.85
CA THR A 548 0.50 -11.56 50.90
C THR A 548 1.17 -12.92 50.75
N ALA A 549 0.47 -13.91 50.18
CA ALA A 549 1.01 -15.23 49.91
C ALA A 549 0.39 -15.90 48.67
N ALA A 550 1.14 -16.77 48.01
CA ALA A 550 0.72 -17.64 46.92
C ALA A 550 1.38 -19.01 47.07
N GLU A 551 0.58 -20.04 47.31
CA GLU A 551 1.05 -21.41 47.59
C GLU A 551 0.44 -22.40 46.59
N TRP A 552 1.28 -23.21 45.94
CA TRP A 552 0.84 -24.25 45.02
C TRP A 552 0.28 -25.47 45.76
N ASP A 553 -0.93 -25.92 45.40
CA ASP A 553 -1.49 -27.19 45.87
C ASP A 553 -1.31 -28.30 44.81
N PRO A 554 -0.40 -29.28 45.04
CA PRO A 554 -0.12 -30.34 44.09
C PRO A 554 -1.33 -31.28 43.87
N LYS A 555 -2.29 -31.35 44.81
CA LYS A 555 -3.46 -32.24 44.64
C LYS A 555 -4.50 -31.65 43.69
N SER A 556 -4.72 -30.34 43.75
CA SER A 556 -5.72 -29.65 42.92
C SER A 556 -5.15 -29.08 41.62
N HIS A 557 -3.82 -28.97 41.50
CA HIS A 557 -3.11 -28.25 40.44
C HIS A 557 -3.54 -26.77 40.36
N GLU A 558 -3.66 -26.13 41.52
CA GLU A 558 -4.09 -24.74 41.65
C GLU A 558 -3.23 -23.99 42.67
N TRP A 559 -3.15 -22.67 42.49
CA TRP A 559 -2.56 -21.73 43.44
C TRP A 559 -3.61 -21.26 44.44
N ASN A 560 -3.27 -21.30 45.73
CA ASN A 560 -4.00 -20.63 46.79
C ASN A 560 -3.36 -19.26 47.04
N VAL A 561 -4.07 -18.18 46.71
CA VAL A 561 -3.58 -16.80 46.79
C VAL A 561 -4.25 -16.08 47.96
N ALA A 562 -3.49 -15.74 48.99
CA ALA A 562 -3.96 -15.01 50.16
C ALA A 562 -3.99 -13.50 49.89
N ILE A 563 -5.14 -12.89 50.16
CA ILE A 563 -5.41 -11.47 49.95
C ILE A 563 -5.71 -10.78 51.28
N GLN A 564 -5.11 -9.60 51.49
CA GLN A 564 -5.40 -8.68 52.57
C GLN A 564 -6.07 -7.41 52.03
N VAL A 565 -7.23 -7.03 52.57
CA VAL A 565 -7.96 -5.82 52.16
C VAL A 565 -7.44 -4.61 52.93
N LEU A 566 -7.07 -3.55 52.22
CA LEU A 566 -6.59 -2.28 52.77
C LEU A 566 -7.77 -1.32 53.05
N ALA A 567 -7.69 -0.52 54.11
CA ALA A 567 -8.76 0.41 54.48
C ALA A 567 -8.88 1.57 53.45
N GLY A 568 -10.09 1.94 53.00
CA GLY A 568 -10.26 3.14 52.16
C GLY A 568 -11.56 3.38 51.37
N LYS A 569 -12.36 2.37 51.01
CA LYS A 569 -13.74 2.55 50.49
C LYS A 569 -14.43 1.19 50.32
N GLU A 570 -15.70 1.09 50.71
CA GLU A 570 -16.58 -0.10 50.65
C GLU A 570 -15.81 -1.42 50.76
N ALA A 571 -15.20 -1.66 51.91
CA ALA A 571 -14.49 -2.91 52.17
C ALA A 571 -15.44 -4.08 51.88
N GLU A 572 -15.03 -4.98 50.98
CA GLU A 572 -15.59 -6.32 50.89
C GLU A 572 -15.73 -6.88 52.33
N PHE A 573 -16.80 -7.61 52.63
CA PHE A 573 -17.22 -7.99 53.99
C PHE A 573 -16.16 -8.71 54.87
N CYS A 574 -14.97 -9.05 54.34
CA CYS A 574 -13.89 -9.77 55.01
C CYS A 574 -12.53 -9.06 54.88
N ALA A 575 -11.81 -8.88 55.99
CA ALA A 575 -10.47 -8.27 56.01
C ALA A 575 -9.38 -9.10 55.30
N ARG A 576 -9.61 -10.42 55.17
CA ARG A 576 -8.71 -11.37 54.49
C ARG A 576 -9.54 -12.47 53.82
N TYR A 577 -9.09 -12.96 52.68
CA TYR A 577 -9.67 -14.12 52.00
C TYR A 577 -8.64 -14.78 51.06
N THR A 578 -8.99 -15.95 50.52
CA THR A 578 -8.15 -16.72 49.60
C THR A 578 -8.83 -16.90 48.25
N ILE A 579 -8.10 -16.69 47.16
CA ILE A 579 -8.53 -17.00 45.79
C ILE A 579 -7.81 -18.25 45.32
N LYS A 580 -8.54 -19.18 44.69
CA LYS A 580 -7.94 -20.30 43.95
C LYS A 580 -7.84 -19.98 42.47
N THR A 581 -6.69 -20.25 41.86
CA THR A 581 -6.49 -20.08 40.41
C THR A 581 -5.65 -21.20 39.82
N SER A 582 -6.00 -21.66 38.62
CA SER A 582 -5.23 -22.71 37.93
C SER A 582 -3.92 -22.19 37.35
N PHE A 583 -3.78 -20.88 37.12
CA PHE A 583 -2.56 -20.24 36.64
C PHE A 583 -2.36 -18.88 37.32
N LEU A 584 -1.13 -18.58 37.73
CA LEU A 584 -0.78 -17.33 38.42
C LEU A 584 0.23 -16.54 37.57
N ILE A 585 -0.07 -15.26 37.28
CA ILE A 585 0.86 -14.35 36.61
C ILE A 585 1.18 -13.18 37.54
N ALA A 586 2.46 -13.02 37.87
CA ALA A 586 2.92 -11.89 38.65
C ALA A 586 3.27 -10.68 37.77
N GLY A 587 2.59 -9.55 37.98
CA GLY A 587 2.79 -8.28 37.27
C GLY A 587 3.16 -7.12 38.20
N VAL A 588 3.94 -7.37 39.25
CA VAL A 588 4.20 -6.39 40.33
C VAL A 588 5.25 -5.32 39.98
N GLY A 589 6.01 -5.52 38.90
CA GLY A 589 7.11 -4.65 38.48
C GLY A 589 8.39 -4.78 39.34
N GLN A 590 9.50 -4.23 38.85
CA GLN A 590 10.81 -4.26 39.56
C GLN A 590 11.09 -2.99 40.39
N LEU A 591 10.38 -1.89 40.14
CA LEU A 591 10.67 -0.57 40.68
C LEU A 591 9.45 0.02 41.40
N ASN A 592 8.93 -0.71 42.38
CA ASN A 592 7.68 -0.38 43.10
C ASN A 592 7.91 -0.04 44.58
N GLU A 593 8.82 -0.77 45.26
CA GLU A 593 9.07 -0.61 46.70
C GLU A 593 10.20 0.40 46.97
N PRO A 594 9.90 1.55 47.61
CA PRO A 594 10.90 2.59 47.88
C PRO A 594 12.07 2.08 48.72
N PHE A 595 13.29 2.52 48.40
CA PHE A 595 14.46 2.24 49.24
C PHE A 595 14.68 3.38 50.23
N TRP A 596 14.42 3.12 51.52
CA TRP A 596 14.71 4.04 52.61
C TRP A 596 16.11 3.79 53.15
N PRO A 597 17.07 4.74 53.00
CA PRO A 597 18.38 4.59 53.59
C PRO A 597 18.27 4.66 55.11
N SER A 598 19.07 3.85 55.82
CA SER A 598 19.23 3.96 57.27
C SER A 598 20.32 4.98 57.56
N ILE A 599 19.95 6.22 57.89
CA ILE A 599 20.91 7.26 58.30
C ILE A 599 20.78 7.47 59.82
N THR A 600 21.91 7.42 60.52
CA THR A 600 21.95 7.63 61.97
C THR A 600 21.31 8.97 62.36
N GLY A 601 20.42 8.98 63.36
CA GLY A 601 19.76 10.19 63.86
C GLY A 601 18.56 10.67 63.04
N GLN A 602 18.14 9.93 62.00
CA GLN A 602 17.02 10.29 61.13
C GLN A 602 15.71 10.47 61.90
N GLU A 603 15.46 9.65 62.93
CA GLU A 603 14.29 9.71 63.81
C GLU A 603 14.23 10.98 64.67
N SER A 604 15.35 11.68 64.86
CA SER A 604 15.45 12.90 65.67
C SER A 604 15.21 14.20 64.88
N PHE A 605 15.24 14.12 63.54
CA PHE A 605 15.09 15.27 62.66
C PHE A 605 13.68 15.88 62.80
N GLN A 606 13.62 17.17 63.14
CA GLN A 606 12.35 17.88 63.38
C GLN A 606 11.71 18.42 62.10
N GLY A 607 12.47 18.45 60.99
CA GLY A 607 11.95 18.85 59.69
C GLY A 607 11.13 17.75 59.02
N LYS A 608 10.56 18.05 57.86
CA LYS A 608 9.78 17.08 57.08
C LYS A 608 10.71 16.10 56.38
N VAL A 609 10.36 14.82 56.39
CA VAL A 609 11.00 13.79 55.56
C VAL A 609 9.98 13.21 54.59
N MET A 610 10.36 13.05 53.33
CA MET A 610 9.56 12.31 52.36
C MET A 610 10.44 11.56 51.36
N HIS A 611 9.93 10.46 50.82
CA HIS A 611 10.56 9.77 49.69
C HIS A 611 9.86 10.19 48.40
N SER A 612 10.62 10.32 47.32
CA SER A 612 10.10 10.79 46.02
C SER A 612 8.93 9.96 45.47
N ALA A 613 8.94 8.65 45.72
CA ALA A 613 7.85 7.72 45.36
C ALA A 613 6.61 7.75 46.28
N ARG A 614 6.67 8.51 47.39
CA ARG A 614 5.59 8.70 48.38
C ARG A 614 5.48 10.20 48.69
N TRP A 615 5.35 11.01 47.64
CA TRP A 615 5.33 12.46 47.73
C TRP A 615 4.10 12.96 48.50
N ASP A 616 4.32 13.85 49.48
CA ASP A 616 3.25 14.47 50.25
C ASP A 616 2.85 15.80 49.60
N TRP A 617 1.75 15.77 48.83
CA TRP A 617 1.21 16.92 48.11
C TRP A 617 0.59 17.99 49.02
N SER A 618 0.40 17.71 50.31
CA SER A 618 -0.19 18.67 51.25
C SER A 618 0.83 19.61 51.91
N TYR A 619 2.12 19.31 51.77
CA TYR A 619 3.19 20.04 52.44
C TYR A 619 3.74 21.19 51.58
N ASP A 620 3.56 22.45 52.02
CA ASP A 620 4.16 23.62 51.39
C ASP A 620 5.61 23.83 51.86
N PHE A 621 6.54 23.81 50.89
CA PHE A 621 7.98 23.99 51.13
C PHE A 621 8.52 25.28 50.48
N THR A 622 7.65 26.22 50.11
CA THR A 622 8.04 27.53 49.58
C THR A 622 8.91 28.27 50.58
N GLY A 623 10.08 28.76 50.14
CA GLY A 623 11.03 29.48 50.99
C GLY A 623 11.78 28.61 52.01
N LYS A 624 11.64 27.28 51.97
CA LYS A 624 12.36 26.35 52.87
C LYS A 624 13.74 25.96 52.35
N ARG A 625 14.61 25.52 53.26
CA ARG A 625 15.89 24.87 52.97
C ARG A 625 15.63 23.39 52.70
N VAL A 626 15.92 22.94 51.49
CA VAL A 626 15.57 21.58 51.04
C VAL A 626 16.83 20.79 50.71
N GLY A 627 16.90 19.55 51.20
CA GLY A 627 17.96 18.59 50.87
C GLY A 627 17.41 17.46 50.01
N ILE A 628 18.03 17.18 48.87
CA ILE A 628 17.75 16.00 48.06
C ILE A 628 18.87 14.98 48.25
N ILE A 629 18.56 13.85 48.87
CA ILE A 629 19.52 12.75 49.06
C ILE A 629 19.39 11.76 47.91
N GLY A 630 20.43 11.67 47.09
CA GLY A 630 20.47 10.87 45.87
C GLY A 630 20.64 11.73 44.62
N ASN A 631 21.23 11.14 43.58
CA ASN A 631 21.53 11.81 42.31
C ASN A 631 21.07 10.98 41.10
N GLY A 632 20.11 10.08 41.29
CA GLY A 632 19.57 9.23 40.22
C GLY A 632 18.61 9.99 39.29
N ALA A 633 17.90 9.24 38.43
CA ALA A 633 16.91 9.81 37.50
C ALA A 633 15.90 10.72 38.20
N THR A 634 15.37 10.30 39.36
CA THR A 634 14.39 11.09 40.12
C THR A 634 14.97 12.41 40.61
N ALA A 635 16.19 12.42 41.16
CA ALA A 635 16.84 13.64 41.65
C ALA A 635 17.06 14.66 40.54
N VAL A 636 17.54 14.19 39.38
CA VAL A 636 17.75 15.02 38.18
C VAL A 636 16.45 15.66 37.68
N GLN A 637 15.31 15.01 37.90
CA GLN A 637 13.99 15.52 37.50
C GLN A 637 13.38 16.49 38.52
N ILE A 638 13.50 16.20 39.82
CA ILE A 638 12.86 17.02 40.86
C ILE A 638 13.71 18.25 41.24
N ALA A 639 15.04 18.18 41.17
CA ALA A 639 15.92 19.26 41.61
C ALA A 639 15.65 20.59 40.88
N PRO A 640 15.45 20.64 39.54
CA PRO A 640 15.10 21.87 38.84
C PRO A 640 13.78 22.49 39.30
N GLU A 641 12.79 21.68 39.70
CA GLU A 641 11.50 22.17 40.18
C GLU A 641 11.58 22.65 41.63
N VAL A 642 12.26 21.90 42.50
CA VAL A 642 12.48 22.29 43.90
C VAL A 642 13.28 23.60 43.98
N ALA A 643 14.30 23.77 43.13
CA ALA A 643 15.11 24.98 43.10
C ALA A 643 14.34 26.26 42.74
N LYS A 644 13.16 26.17 42.11
CA LYS A 644 12.34 27.35 41.78
C LYS A 644 11.65 27.96 42.99
N VAL A 645 11.40 27.17 44.04
CA VAL A 645 10.55 27.56 45.18
C VAL A 645 11.29 27.51 46.52
N ALA A 646 12.33 26.68 46.65
CA ALA A 646 13.15 26.59 47.86
C ALA A 646 14.01 27.85 48.03
N SER A 647 14.23 28.28 49.28
CA SER A 647 15.18 29.36 49.59
C SER A 647 16.63 28.91 49.40
N HIS A 648 16.90 27.62 49.66
CA HIS A 648 18.16 26.97 49.35
C HIS A 648 17.92 25.49 49.02
N LEU A 649 18.64 24.96 48.03
CA LEU A 649 18.62 23.54 47.68
C LEU A 649 20.02 22.94 47.81
N THR A 650 20.15 21.88 48.59
CA THR A 650 21.36 21.04 48.65
C THR A 650 21.10 19.69 48.00
N VAL A 651 21.84 19.35 46.95
CA VAL A 651 21.80 18.03 46.31
C VAL A 651 22.96 17.19 46.81
N PHE A 652 22.68 16.13 47.55
CA PHE A 652 23.68 15.21 48.09
C PHE A 652 23.96 14.09 47.08
N GLN A 653 25.14 14.14 46.47
CA GLN A 653 25.58 13.21 45.45
C GLN A 653 26.66 12.27 45.98
N ARG A 654 26.34 10.97 46.10
CA ARG A 654 27.34 9.93 46.38
C ARG A 654 28.16 9.54 45.15
N SER A 655 27.51 9.34 44.01
CA SER A 655 28.15 8.99 42.74
C SER A 655 27.49 9.77 41.59
N PRO A 656 28.26 10.39 40.69
CA PRO A 656 27.70 11.05 39.51
C PRO A 656 27.09 10.05 38.52
N ASN A 657 26.23 10.53 37.62
CA ASN A 657 25.59 9.75 36.57
C ASN A 657 25.84 10.39 35.20
N TRP A 658 25.92 9.57 34.15
CA TRP A 658 25.97 10.05 32.77
C TRP A 658 24.66 10.73 32.39
N LEU A 659 24.75 11.94 31.85
CA LEU A 659 23.60 12.77 31.50
C LEU A 659 23.73 13.27 30.06
N MET A 660 22.74 12.96 29.24
CA MET A 660 22.59 13.45 27.88
C MET A 660 21.51 14.54 27.81
N PRO A 661 21.59 15.43 26.80
CA PRO A 661 20.48 16.33 26.49
C PRO A 661 19.21 15.54 26.20
N ARG A 662 18.08 16.05 26.70
CA ARG A 662 16.75 15.45 26.50
C ARG A 662 16.13 15.97 25.21
N PHE A 663 16.37 17.24 24.88
CA PHE A 663 15.77 17.93 23.73
C PHE A 663 14.25 17.82 23.73
N ASP A 664 13.65 18.00 24.91
CA ASP A 664 12.21 17.88 25.03
C ASP A 664 11.49 19.04 24.33
N ALA A 665 10.42 18.70 23.61
CA ALA A 665 9.66 19.64 22.80
C ALA A 665 8.16 19.30 22.82
N GLU A 666 7.34 20.35 22.80
CA GLU A 666 5.91 20.22 22.63
C GLU A 666 5.60 19.67 21.23
N ILE A 667 4.64 18.73 21.15
CA ILE A 667 4.16 18.21 19.88
C ILE A 667 3.06 19.16 19.39
N PRO A 668 3.30 19.93 18.30
CA PRO A 668 2.34 20.92 17.84
C PRO A 668 0.99 20.28 17.53
N ARG A 669 -0.11 21.00 17.79
CA ARG A 669 -1.48 20.52 17.59
C ARG A 669 -1.71 19.93 16.19
N TRP A 670 -1.12 20.52 15.14
CA TRP A 670 -1.24 20.01 13.78
C TRP A 670 -0.61 18.62 13.60
N LYS A 671 0.50 18.31 14.31
CA LYS A 671 1.10 16.96 14.29
C LYS A 671 0.22 15.95 15.02
N ARG A 672 -0.35 16.33 16.17
CA ARG A 672 -1.30 15.46 16.90
C ARG A 672 -2.53 15.12 16.05
N ILE A 673 -3.12 16.11 15.39
CA ILE A 673 -4.22 15.91 14.44
C ILE A 673 -3.77 15.00 13.28
N LEU A 674 -2.56 15.20 12.76
CA LEU A 674 -2.01 14.34 11.70
C LEU A 674 -1.88 12.88 12.16
N PHE A 675 -1.37 12.63 13.36
CA PHE A 675 -1.22 11.29 13.92
C PHE A 675 -2.57 10.62 14.20
N GLU A 676 -3.55 11.38 14.69
CA GLU A 676 -4.91 10.91 14.93
C GLU A 676 -5.61 10.53 13.62
N ARG A 677 -5.49 11.37 12.59
CA ARG A 677 -6.16 11.17 11.30
C ARG A 677 -5.45 10.17 10.40
N LEU A 678 -4.13 10.02 10.53
CA LEU A 678 -3.30 9.11 9.72
C LEU A 678 -2.47 8.18 10.63
N PRO A 679 -3.07 7.10 11.18
CA PRO A 679 -2.36 6.15 12.06
C PRO A 679 -1.11 5.51 11.44
N ALA A 680 -1.04 5.41 10.10
CA ALA A 680 0.15 4.94 9.40
C ALA A 680 1.36 5.87 9.59
N VAL A 681 1.13 7.20 9.66
CA VAL A 681 2.19 8.18 9.94
C VAL A 681 2.69 8.01 11.37
N LEU A 682 1.77 7.83 12.33
CA LEU A 682 2.12 7.55 13.73
C LEU A 682 2.95 6.27 13.86
N SER A 683 2.51 5.19 13.21
CA SER A 683 3.24 3.92 13.17
C SER A 683 4.63 4.08 12.57
N ARG A 684 4.79 4.90 11.53
CA ARG A 684 6.10 5.21 10.93
C ARG A 684 7.00 5.96 11.90
N VAL A 685 6.48 6.99 12.58
CA VAL A 685 7.22 7.75 13.59
C VAL A 685 7.67 6.83 14.72
N ARG A 686 6.78 5.99 15.22
CA ARG A 686 7.09 4.98 16.24
C ARG A 686 8.17 4.01 15.77
N ALA A 687 8.14 3.60 14.49
CA ALA A 687 9.16 2.73 13.91
C ALA A 687 10.55 3.38 13.78
N GLU A 688 10.62 4.67 13.48
CA GLU A 688 11.90 5.39 13.49
C GLU A 688 12.47 5.53 14.90
N ILE A 689 11.61 5.78 15.90
CA ILE A 689 12.02 5.79 17.30
C ILE A 689 12.55 4.42 17.71
N MET A 690 11.86 3.34 17.31
CA MET A 690 12.31 1.97 17.55
C MET A 690 13.70 1.71 16.95
N ASN A 691 13.90 2.01 15.66
CA ASN A 691 15.20 1.83 15.00
C ASN A 691 16.30 2.63 15.70
N ALA A 692 16.03 3.90 16.03
CA ALA A 692 16.99 4.76 16.72
C ALA A 692 17.36 4.18 18.09
N ARG A 693 16.38 3.70 18.87
CA ARG A 693 16.66 3.10 20.19
C ARG A 693 17.41 1.78 20.09
N GLU A 694 17.10 0.92 19.12
CA GLU A 694 17.85 -0.31 18.89
C GLU A 694 19.33 -0.03 18.54
N ALA A 695 19.61 1.02 17.76
CA ALA A 695 20.99 1.41 17.43
C ALA A 695 21.81 1.87 18.66
N TYR A 696 21.18 2.35 19.73
CA TYR A 696 21.86 2.74 20.97
C TYR A 696 22.35 1.54 21.80
N TYR A 697 21.93 0.32 21.45
CA TYR A 697 22.33 -0.88 22.18
C TYR A 697 23.86 -1.01 22.26
N GLU A 698 24.58 -0.82 21.16
CA GLU A 698 26.05 -0.96 21.12
C GLU A 698 26.76 0.03 22.04
N ALA A 699 26.26 1.27 22.07
CA ALA A 699 26.78 2.32 22.91
C ALA A 699 26.58 2.04 24.40
N VAL A 700 25.48 1.36 24.75
CA VAL A 700 25.09 1.06 26.13
C VAL A 700 25.67 -0.25 26.63
N ASN A 701 25.80 -1.28 25.79
CA ASN A 701 26.15 -2.64 26.25
C ASN A 701 27.64 -2.96 26.15
N HIS A 702 28.39 -2.28 25.27
CA HIS A 702 29.81 -2.56 25.03
C HIS A 702 30.68 -1.33 25.33
N ALA A 703 31.43 -1.39 26.43
CA ALA A 703 32.21 -0.26 26.95
C ALA A 703 33.26 0.26 25.95
N ASP A 704 33.88 -0.66 25.21
CA ASP A 704 35.01 -0.41 24.30
C ASP A 704 34.56 -0.04 22.87
N SER A 705 33.25 0.10 22.62
CA SER A 705 32.74 0.47 21.30
C SER A 705 33.03 1.93 20.95
N SER A 706 33.11 2.22 19.64
CA SER A 706 33.18 3.60 19.14
C SER A 706 31.96 4.43 19.58
N ASP A 707 30.80 3.78 19.68
CA ASP A 707 29.55 4.43 20.03
C ASP A 707 29.50 4.80 21.53
N SER A 708 30.03 3.93 22.40
CA SER A 708 30.24 4.23 23.83
C SER A 708 31.19 5.43 24.02
N SER A 709 32.27 5.46 23.23
CA SER A 709 33.22 6.58 23.23
C SER A 709 32.58 7.89 22.75
N ALA A 710 31.81 7.84 21.67
CA ALA A 710 31.06 8.99 21.15
C ALA A 710 30.02 9.50 22.15
N MET A 711 29.30 8.58 22.82
CA MET A 711 28.33 8.92 23.85
C MET A 711 28.98 9.55 25.09
N THR A 712 30.15 9.05 25.49
CA THR A 712 30.96 9.65 26.57
C THR A 712 31.34 11.09 26.22
N ALA A 713 31.83 11.31 25.00
CA ALA A 713 32.20 12.64 24.52
C ALA A 713 30.99 13.58 24.48
N ALA A 714 29.84 13.10 23.98
CA ALA A 714 28.59 13.87 23.94
C ALA A 714 28.10 14.27 25.36
N CYS A 715 28.17 13.36 26.34
CA CYS A 715 27.80 13.67 27.72
C CYS A 715 28.73 14.73 28.33
N LYS A 716 30.04 14.62 28.11
CA LYS A 716 31.03 15.59 28.60
C LYS A 716 30.82 16.96 27.94
N GLN A 717 30.61 16.98 26.64
CA GLN A 717 30.33 18.22 25.90
C GLN A 717 29.05 18.89 26.38
N HIS A 718 27.97 18.14 26.62
CA HIS A 718 26.72 18.66 27.18
C HIS A 718 26.95 19.32 28.54
N MET A 719 27.66 18.64 29.45
CA MET A 719 28.02 19.18 30.77
C MET A 719 28.82 20.48 30.65
N GLN A 720 29.90 20.48 29.85
CA GLN A 720 30.77 21.65 29.67
C GLN A 720 30.02 22.83 29.05
N THR A 721 29.14 22.56 28.08
CA THR A 721 28.32 23.59 27.42
C THR A 721 27.30 24.22 28.37
N GLN A 722 26.73 23.43 29.29
CA GLN A 722 25.76 23.94 30.26
C GLN A 722 26.41 24.55 31.52
N LEU A 723 27.66 24.21 31.82
CA LEU A 723 28.45 24.70 32.97
C LEU A 723 29.76 25.42 32.56
N PRO A 724 29.76 26.40 31.64
CA PRO A 724 31.00 27.04 31.19
C PRO A 724 31.72 27.81 32.30
N CYS A 725 30.96 28.34 33.28
CA CYS A 725 31.48 29.16 34.38
C CYS A 725 31.64 28.39 35.72
N ARG A 726 31.45 27.07 35.73
CA ARG A 726 31.51 26.21 36.92
C ARG A 726 32.39 24.98 36.68
N GLN A 727 33.62 25.23 36.27
CA GLN A 727 34.61 24.19 35.97
C GLN A 727 34.95 23.34 37.20
N ASP A 728 34.79 23.92 38.40
CA ASP A 728 34.91 23.25 39.70
C ASP A 728 33.95 22.06 39.87
N LEU A 729 32.87 22.02 39.09
CA LEU A 729 31.87 20.94 39.14
C LEU A 729 32.14 19.83 38.10
N TRP A 730 32.98 20.05 37.09
CA TRP A 730 33.13 19.09 35.99
C TRP A 730 33.68 17.75 36.46
N GLU A 731 34.70 17.76 37.31
CA GLU A 731 35.26 16.54 37.89
C GLU A 731 34.25 15.83 38.80
N LYS A 732 33.56 16.60 39.66
CA LYS A 732 32.54 16.09 40.58
C LYS A 732 31.35 15.44 39.86
N LEU A 733 31.02 15.90 38.66
CA LEU A 733 29.89 15.42 37.87
C LEU A 733 30.28 14.36 36.83
N THR A 734 31.58 14.06 36.65
CA THR A 734 32.05 13.07 35.67
C THR A 734 32.14 11.68 36.31
N PRO A 735 31.39 10.68 35.82
CA PRO A 735 31.54 9.30 36.28
C PRO A 735 32.89 8.66 35.92
N ASN A 736 33.36 7.77 36.80
CA ASN A 736 34.58 6.96 36.61
C ASN A 736 34.31 5.56 36.01
N TYR A 737 33.11 5.34 35.49
CA TYR A 737 32.64 4.10 34.88
C TYR A 737 32.03 4.38 33.50
N PRO A 738 31.97 3.41 32.57
CA PRO A 738 31.51 3.64 31.21
C PRO A 738 30.00 3.95 31.14
N PRO A 739 29.53 4.69 30.12
CA PRO A 739 28.11 4.78 29.82
C PRO A 739 27.47 3.39 29.72
N GLY A 740 26.26 3.25 30.26
CA GLY A 740 25.50 1.99 30.25
C GLY A 740 25.56 1.18 31.55
N CYS A 741 26.62 1.30 32.37
CA CYS A 741 26.63 0.59 33.66
C CYS A 741 25.46 0.99 34.58
N LYS A 742 25.05 2.26 34.50
CA LYS A 742 23.78 2.77 35.01
C LYS A 742 23.00 3.35 33.84
N ARG A 743 21.67 3.43 33.99
CA ARG A 743 20.82 4.07 32.98
C ARG A 743 21.26 5.51 32.76
N ILE A 744 21.51 5.87 31.51
CA ILE A 744 21.86 7.24 31.13
C ILE A 744 20.65 8.14 31.37
N LEU A 745 20.89 9.26 32.04
CA LEU A 745 19.85 10.22 32.40
C LEU A 745 19.69 11.23 31.26
N LEU A 746 18.45 11.66 31.01
CA LEU A 746 18.16 12.68 30.02
C LEU A 746 17.67 13.93 30.73
N SER A 747 18.36 15.06 30.57
CA SER A 747 17.90 16.34 31.11
C SER A 747 18.48 17.55 30.39
N ASP A 748 17.62 18.56 30.23
CA ASP A 748 18.01 19.88 29.73
C ASP A 748 18.23 20.88 30.89
N ASP A 749 17.59 20.66 32.05
CA ASP A 749 17.51 21.65 33.13
C ASP A 749 18.43 21.40 34.35
N TYR A 750 18.96 20.19 34.52
CA TYR A 750 19.72 19.81 35.71
C TYR A 750 21.03 20.58 35.88
N TYR A 751 21.91 20.59 34.87
CA TYR A 751 23.13 21.37 34.95
C TYR A 751 22.86 22.89 35.07
N PRO A 752 21.90 23.49 34.34
CA PRO A 752 21.50 24.87 34.57
C PRO A 752 21.09 25.15 36.02
N THR A 753 20.43 24.20 36.68
CA THR A 753 20.02 24.32 38.10
C THR A 753 21.22 24.42 39.03
N LEU A 754 22.30 23.68 38.78
CA LEU A 754 23.53 23.75 39.57
C LEU A 754 24.31 25.06 39.43
N ARG A 755 23.92 25.95 38.50
CA ARG A 755 24.49 27.31 38.37
C ARG A 755 23.81 28.34 39.26
N LEU A 756 22.62 28.03 39.78
CA LEU A 756 21.87 28.95 40.62
C LEU A 756 22.63 29.20 41.93
N SER A 757 22.68 30.45 42.38
CA SER A 757 23.46 30.84 43.55
C SER A 757 22.97 30.20 44.86
N HIS A 758 21.71 29.80 44.92
CA HIS A 758 21.09 29.13 46.07
C HIS A 758 21.03 27.60 45.92
N VAL A 759 21.77 27.03 44.97
CA VAL A 759 21.87 25.57 44.77
C VAL A 759 23.29 25.10 45.05
N THR A 760 23.43 24.14 45.96
CA THR A 760 24.71 23.54 46.34
C THR A 760 24.75 22.07 45.96
N LEU A 761 25.79 21.64 45.25
CA LEU A 761 26.12 20.23 45.07
C LEU A 761 27.06 19.79 46.20
N GLU A 762 26.60 18.88 47.05
CA GLU A 762 27.38 18.32 48.17
C GLU A 762 27.80 16.88 47.83
N THR A 763 29.11 16.62 47.82
CA THR A 763 29.69 15.33 47.43
C THR A 763 30.32 14.58 48.59
N ARG A 764 30.38 15.19 49.78
CA ARG A 764 30.95 14.59 50.99
C ARG A 764 30.00 13.56 51.59
N HIS A 765 30.55 12.68 52.44
CA HIS A 765 29.78 11.60 53.06
C HIS A 765 28.77 12.16 54.08
N ILE A 766 27.54 11.67 54.06
CA ILE A 766 26.55 11.96 55.12
C ILE A 766 26.86 11.06 56.31
N ASP A 767 27.29 11.65 57.42
CA ASP A 767 27.62 10.92 58.65
C ASP A 767 26.37 10.62 59.48
N ARG A 768 25.58 11.67 59.77
CA ARG A 768 24.35 11.59 60.59
C ARG A 768 23.39 12.73 60.28
N MET A 769 22.11 12.52 60.61
CA MET A 769 21.10 13.58 60.69
C MET A 769 21.08 14.17 62.11
N THR A 770 20.83 15.47 62.20
CA THR A 770 20.65 16.20 63.46
C THR A 770 19.19 16.59 63.64
N THR A 771 18.85 17.25 64.74
CA THR A 771 17.50 17.79 64.94
C THR A 771 17.12 18.85 63.90
N THR A 772 18.09 19.54 63.30
CA THR A 772 17.87 20.67 62.37
C THR A 772 18.36 20.40 60.93
N GLY A 773 19.08 19.31 60.66
CA GLY A 773 19.71 19.12 59.36
C GLY A 773 20.50 17.84 59.19
N VAL A 774 21.60 17.94 58.44
CA VAL A 774 22.50 16.84 58.08
C VAL A 774 23.94 17.26 58.27
N ILE A 775 24.74 16.42 58.93
CA ILE A 775 26.18 16.59 59.03
C ILE A 775 26.87 15.80 57.93
N VAL A 776 27.68 16.50 57.15
CA VAL A 776 28.56 15.92 56.13
C VAL A 776 30.01 15.98 56.56
N LYS A 777 30.79 14.98 56.16
CA LYS A 777 32.18 14.81 56.58
C LYS A 777 33.12 14.48 55.42
N GLU A 778 34.30 15.08 55.46
CA GLU A 778 35.45 14.72 54.62
C GLU A 778 36.71 14.69 55.49
N GLY A 779 37.27 13.50 55.72
CA GLY A 779 38.35 13.32 56.69
C GLY A 779 37.91 13.72 58.10
N SER A 780 38.60 14.70 58.70
CA SER A 780 38.27 15.25 60.03
C SER A 780 37.34 16.47 59.99
N GLU A 781 37.04 17.03 58.82
CA GLU A 781 36.21 18.23 58.70
C GLU A 781 34.73 17.85 58.68
N GLU A 782 33.97 18.35 59.64
CA GLU A 782 32.51 18.24 59.71
C GLU A 782 31.86 19.57 59.31
N LYS A 783 30.81 19.51 58.49
CA LYS A 783 29.97 20.66 58.17
C LYS A 783 28.52 20.32 58.46
N ASP A 784 27.88 21.18 59.25
CA ASP A 784 26.44 21.12 59.47
C ASP A 784 25.70 21.84 58.34
N ILE A 785 24.64 21.21 57.83
CA ILE A 785 23.77 21.72 56.79
C ILE A 785 22.34 21.63 57.32
N ASP A 786 21.84 22.76 57.79
CA ASP A 786 20.47 22.86 58.25
C ASP A 786 19.46 22.72 57.11
N LEU A 787 18.41 21.94 57.33
CA LEU A 787 17.37 21.63 56.36
C LEU A 787 16.00 21.64 57.04
N ASP A 788 14.99 22.18 56.37
CA ASP A 788 13.60 22.11 56.84
C ASP A 788 12.85 20.92 56.20
N LEU A 789 13.37 20.42 55.07
CA LEU A 789 12.83 19.28 54.32
C LEU A 789 13.96 18.41 53.76
N VAL A 790 13.86 17.11 53.96
CA VAL A 790 14.70 16.09 53.33
C VAL A 790 13.86 15.24 52.38
N ILE A 791 14.28 15.19 51.12
CA ILE A 791 13.69 14.37 50.07
C ILE A 791 14.63 13.23 49.73
N PHE A 792 14.21 12.00 50.01
CA PHE A 792 14.92 10.81 49.57
C PHE A 792 14.61 10.51 48.11
N ALA A 793 15.60 10.69 47.24
CA ALA A 793 15.61 10.29 45.84
C ALA A 793 16.52 9.06 45.64
N THR A 794 16.35 8.07 46.52
CA THR A 794 17.26 6.94 46.75
C THR A 794 16.92 5.67 45.99
N GLY A 795 15.85 5.68 45.19
CA GLY A 795 15.48 4.58 44.29
C GLY A 795 14.58 3.54 44.96
N PHE A 796 14.73 2.27 44.56
CA PHE A 796 13.83 1.18 44.90
C PHE A 796 14.60 -0.09 45.29
N GLN A 797 13.94 -1.02 45.97
CA GLN A 797 14.45 -2.36 46.29
C GLN A 797 14.44 -3.31 45.08
N ALA A 798 15.16 -2.95 44.02
CA ALA A 798 15.05 -3.60 42.70
C ALA A 798 15.61 -5.03 42.60
N ARG A 799 16.33 -5.51 43.62
CA ARG A 799 16.96 -6.86 43.64
C ARG A 799 16.05 -7.93 44.26
N ASP A 800 15.10 -7.52 45.09
CA ASP A 800 14.17 -8.44 45.76
C ASP A 800 12.88 -8.54 44.92
N PHE A 801 12.92 -9.41 43.90
CA PHE A 801 11.77 -9.65 43.04
C PHE A 801 10.60 -10.22 43.85
N LEU A 802 9.39 -9.71 43.61
CA LEU A 802 8.18 -10.10 44.37
C LEU A 802 8.28 -9.78 45.87
N HIS A 803 9.03 -8.74 46.24
CA HIS A 803 9.18 -8.26 47.61
C HIS A 803 7.82 -8.21 48.35
N GLY A 804 7.79 -8.76 49.56
CA GLY A 804 6.60 -8.76 50.42
C GLY A 804 5.61 -9.90 50.16
N ILE A 805 5.78 -10.69 49.09
CA ILE A 805 4.89 -11.80 48.75
C ILE A 805 5.55 -13.14 49.11
N HIS A 806 4.90 -13.92 49.97
CA HIS A 806 5.33 -15.29 50.24
C HIS A 806 4.93 -16.22 49.08
N VAL A 807 5.89 -16.66 48.26
CA VAL A 807 5.63 -17.57 47.14
C VAL A 807 6.26 -18.94 47.40
N GLN A 808 5.45 -19.99 47.37
CA GLN A 808 5.86 -21.38 47.59
C GLN A 808 5.34 -22.30 46.47
N GLY A 809 6.26 -23.01 45.83
CA GLY A 809 5.98 -23.92 44.71
C GLY A 809 5.78 -25.38 45.11
N ALA A 810 5.89 -26.29 44.13
CA ALA A 810 5.65 -27.73 44.32
C ALA A 810 6.67 -28.42 45.24
N GLY A 811 7.92 -27.94 45.26
CA GLY A 811 9.00 -28.50 46.09
C GLY A 811 9.01 -28.05 47.56
N GLY A 812 8.02 -27.27 48.00
CA GLY A 812 7.95 -26.73 49.36
C GLY A 812 8.99 -25.65 49.70
N GLN A 813 9.97 -25.38 48.81
CA GLN A 813 10.91 -24.27 48.94
C GLN A 813 10.22 -22.93 48.61
N THR A 814 10.59 -21.88 49.34
CA THR A 814 10.14 -20.51 49.03
C THR A 814 10.97 -19.92 47.90
N LEU A 815 10.35 -19.10 47.05
CA LEU A 815 11.03 -18.42 45.94
C LEU A 815 12.17 -17.52 46.45
N ARG A 816 11.98 -16.87 47.60
CA ARG A 816 13.00 -16.04 48.26
C ARG A 816 14.25 -16.85 48.61
N SER A 817 14.09 -18.08 49.11
CA SER A 817 15.21 -18.98 49.40
C SER A 817 15.92 -19.41 48.11
N LYS A 818 15.17 -19.73 47.06
CA LYS A 818 15.72 -20.14 45.75
C LYS A 818 16.56 -19.02 45.11
N TRP A 819 16.12 -17.77 45.22
CA TRP A 819 16.78 -16.61 44.62
C TRP A 819 17.78 -15.88 45.52
N ALA A 820 18.13 -16.43 46.69
CA ALA A 820 19.02 -15.78 47.65
C ALA A 820 20.39 -15.39 47.07
N ASN A 821 20.90 -16.13 46.09
CA ASN A 821 22.18 -15.89 45.42
C ASN A 821 22.05 -15.25 44.03
N GLY A 822 20.86 -14.80 43.66
CA GLY A 822 20.56 -14.21 42.36
C GLY A 822 19.32 -14.83 41.73
N ALA A 823 18.38 -13.98 41.32
CA ALA A 823 17.15 -14.43 40.70
C ALA A 823 17.38 -14.95 39.28
N SER A 824 16.73 -16.05 38.94
CA SER A 824 16.77 -16.68 37.62
C SER A 824 15.41 -17.21 37.21
N ALA A 825 15.13 -17.15 35.91
CA ALA A 825 13.89 -17.65 35.30
C ALA A 825 14.15 -17.97 33.82
N LEU A 826 13.45 -18.96 33.26
CA LEU A 826 13.51 -19.22 31.82
C LEU A 826 12.94 -18.01 31.07
N TYR A 827 13.80 -17.39 30.25
CA TYR A 827 13.52 -16.17 29.50
C TYR A 827 13.06 -14.96 30.34
N GLY A 828 13.22 -15.02 31.68
CA GLY A 828 12.65 -14.02 32.58
C GLY A 828 11.13 -14.10 32.75
N VAL A 829 10.51 -15.24 32.39
CA VAL A 829 9.04 -15.40 32.32
C VAL A 829 8.51 -16.55 33.19
N THR A 830 9.15 -17.71 33.19
CA THR A 830 8.70 -18.89 33.96
C THR A 830 9.82 -19.41 34.85
N VAL A 831 9.47 -19.93 36.04
CA VAL A 831 10.46 -20.39 37.03
C VAL A 831 10.30 -21.89 37.24
N ASP A 832 11.40 -22.61 37.34
CA ASP A 832 11.39 -23.99 37.82
C ASP A 832 10.87 -24.05 39.28
N ASP A 833 10.27 -25.16 39.66
CA ASP A 833 9.53 -25.38 40.92
C ASP A 833 8.22 -24.60 41.09
N LEU A 834 7.85 -23.70 40.18
CA LEU A 834 6.56 -22.98 40.20
C LEU A 834 5.67 -23.43 39.03
N PRO A 835 4.85 -24.49 39.17
CA PRO A 835 3.95 -24.92 38.12
C PRO A 835 2.86 -23.89 37.82
N ASN A 836 2.47 -23.77 36.55
CA ASN A 836 1.43 -22.83 36.11
C ASN A 836 1.67 -21.39 36.59
N PHE A 837 2.94 -20.98 36.62
CA PHE A 837 3.34 -19.66 37.06
C PHE A 837 4.04 -18.89 35.93
N GLY A 838 3.73 -17.61 35.83
CA GLY A 838 4.38 -16.67 34.91
C GLY A 838 4.70 -15.34 35.59
N MET A 839 5.64 -14.58 35.03
CA MET A 839 5.94 -13.22 35.46
C MET A 839 6.11 -12.27 34.28
N LEU A 840 5.67 -11.04 34.50
CA LEU A 840 5.98 -9.90 33.65
C LEU A 840 7.06 -9.07 34.32
N TYR A 841 8.00 -8.58 33.52
CA TYR A 841 9.17 -7.83 33.97
C TYR A 841 10.02 -8.59 35.01
N GLY A 842 10.25 -9.88 34.77
CA GLY A 842 11.06 -10.76 35.62
C GLY A 842 12.58 -10.54 35.54
N PRO A 843 13.38 -11.40 36.19
CA PRO A 843 14.84 -11.35 36.15
C PRO A 843 15.39 -11.34 34.73
N ASN A 844 16.44 -10.57 34.51
CA ASN A 844 17.14 -10.40 33.24
C ASN A 844 16.30 -9.89 32.05
N THR A 845 15.34 -8.99 32.32
CA THR A 845 14.47 -8.41 31.29
C THR A 845 14.48 -6.88 31.23
N ASN A 846 15.19 -6.23 32.16
CA ASN A 846 15.35 -4.77 32.17
C ASN A 846 16.27 -4.27 31.06
N LEU A 847 16.08 -3.02 30.62
CA LEU A 847 16.80 -2.42 29.50
C LEU A 847 17.45 -1.08 29.88
N GLY A 848 18.63 -0.82 29.31
CA GLY A 848 19.30 0.48 29.39
C GLY A 848 19.01 1.42 28.21
N HIS A 849 18.57 0.90 27.05
CA HIS A 849 18.54 1.63 25.78
C HIS A 849 17.13 1.85 25.18
N ASN A 850 16.15 0.97 25.46
CA ASN A 850 14.84 0.95 24.77
C ASN A 850 13.63 0.88 25.75
N SER A 851 12.42 0.75 25.21
CA SER A 851 11.15 0.75 25.94
C SER A 851 10.85 -0.61 26.59
N ILE A 852 10.60 -0.62 27.89
CA ILE A 852 10.25 -1.85 28.63
C ILE A 852 8.88 -2.41 28.22
N ILE A 853 7.97 -1.57 27.71
CA ILE A 853 6.62 -1.99 27.29
C ILE A 853 6.70 -3.09 26.23
N LEU A 854 7.67 -3.00 25.31
CA LEU A 854 7.87 -3.99 24.25
C LEU A 854 8.34 -5.35 24.78
N MET A 855 9.10 -5.36 25.88
CA MET A 855 9.48 -6.58 26.59
C MET A 855 8.26 -7.20 27.27
N ILE A 856 7.49 -6.39 28.00
CA ILE A 856 6.29 -6.82 28.71
C ILE A 856 5.24 -7.40 27.74
N GLU A 857 5.05 -6.78 26.57
CA GLU A 857 4.15 -7.31 25.54
C GLU A 857 4.63 -8.66 25.00
N ALA A 858 5.94 -8.84 24.80
CA ALA A 858 6.49 -10.12 24.36
C ALA A 858 6.26 -11.22 25.42
N GLN A 859 6.47 -10.92 26.70
CA GLN A 859 6.24 -11.82 27.82
C GLN A 859 4.76 -12.19 27.95
N ALA A 860 3.86 -11.19 27.87
CA ALA A 860 2.43 -11.41 27.92
C ALA A 860 1.97 -12.33 26.78
N ARG A 861 2.45 -12.12 25.55
CA ARG A 861 2.14 -12.99 24.40
C ARG A 861 2.66 -14.41 24.60
N TYR A 862 3.88 -14.56 25.10
CA TYR A 862 4.48 -15.86 25.38
C TYR A 862 3.71 -16.67 26.42
N LEU A 863 3.14 -16.01 27.44
CA LEU A 863 2.32 -16.65 28.47
C LEU A 863 0.96 -17.13 27.95
N VAL A 864 0.40 -16.53 26.90
CA VAL A 864 -0.97 -16.84 26.42
C VAL A 864 -1.16 -18.34 26.07
N PRO A 865 -0.29 -19.00 25.30
CA PRO A 865 -0.44 -20.44 25.01
C PRO A 865 -0.31 -21.34 26.24
N LEU A 866 0.53 -20.96 27.22
CA LEU A 866 0.67 -21.70 28.48
C LEU A 866 -0.63 -21.63 29.29
N VAL A 867 -1.14 -20.41 29.51
CA VAL A 867 -2.40 -20.15 30.22
C VAL A 867 -3.57 -20.83 29.51
N THR A 868 -3.65 -20.68 28.18
CA THR A 868 -4.77 -21.20 27.39
C THR A 868 -4.90 -22.72 27.52
N ARG A 869 -3.78 -23.45 27.55
CA ARG A 869 -3.81 -24.91 27.73
C ARG A 869 -4.31 -25.32 29.10
N VAL A 870 -3.78 -24.69 30.15
CA VAL A 870 -4.20 -24.97 31.53
C VAL A 870 -5.68 -24.66 31.72
N VAL A 871 -6.14 -23.50 31.25
CA VAL A 871 -7.55 -23.10 31.34
C VAL A 871 -8.47 -24.01 30.53
N LYS A 872 -8.09 -24.39 29.30
CA LYS A 872 -8.88 -25.33 28.48
C LYS A 872 -8.95 -26.73 29.10
N SER A 873 -7.85 -27.22 29.66
CA SER A 873 -7.83 -28.49 30.38
C SER A 873 -8.78 -28.45 31.59
N ARG A 874 -8.70 -27.37 32.37
CA ARG A 874 -9.57 -27.14 33.53
C ARG A 874 -11.05 -27.07 33.15
N ALA A 875 -11.38 -26.39 32.05
CA ALA A 875 -12.74 -26.31 31.55
C ALA A 875 -13.32 -27.67 31.13
N ARG A 876 -12.47 -28.67 30.84
CA ARG A 876 -12.85 -30.07 30.56
C ARG A 876 -12.88 -30.95 31.82
N GLY A 877 -12.74 -30.35 33.02
CA GLY A 877 -12.68 -31.08 34.28
C GLY A 877 -11.36 -31.81 34.52
N ARG A 878 -10.31 -31.50 33.75
CA ARG A 878 -8.98 -32.12 33.86
C ARG A 878 -7.99 -31.17 34.54
N LYS A 879 -6.92 -31.73 35.11
CA LYS A 879 -5.81 -31.04 35.76
C LYS A 879 -4.60 -31.06 34.83
N LEU A 880 -3.96 -29.90 34.69
CA LEU A 880 -2.74 -29.76 33.91
C LEU A 880 -1.81 -28.80 34.64
N SER A 881 -0.60 -29.26 34.95
CA SER A 881 0.53 -28.41 35.33
C SER A 881 1.50 -28.28 34.16
N VAL A 882 2.03 -27.07 33.97
CA VAL A 882 3.07 -26.71 33.00
C VAL A 882 4.20 -26.06 33.79
N MET A 883 5.40 -26.63 33.74
CA MET A 883 6.57 -26.13 34.47
C MET A 883 7.82 -26.22 33.59
N PRO A 884 8.70 -25.19 33.57
CA PRO A 884 9.95 -25.30 32.81
C PRO A 884 10.88 -26.35 33.45
N LYS A 885 11.62 -27.09 32.63
CA LYS A 885 12.63 -28.04 33.10
C LYS A 885 13.72 -27.31 33.89
N ALA A 886 14.05 -27.81 35.09
CA ALA A 886 15.09 -27.19 35.92
C ALA A 886 16.45 -27.10 35.22
N LEU A 887 16.87 -28.16 34.50
CA LEU A 887 18.10 -28.17 33.70
C LEU A 887 18.10 -27.08 32.63
N ARG A 888 16.95 -26.87 31.96
CA ARG A 888 16.81 -25.86 30.92
C ARG A 888 16.95 -24.44 31.47
N VAL A 889 16.38 -24.17 32.66
CA VAL A 889 16.54 -22.89 33.37
C VAL A 889 18.01 -22.65 33.72
N GLN A 890 18.72 -23.67 34.21
CA GLN A 890 20.13 -23.57 34.58
C GLN A 890 21.03 -23.30 33.36
N GLU A 891 20.85 -24.06 32.27
CA GLU A 891 21.57 -23.86 31.00
C GLU A 891 21.34 -22.46 30.45
N TRP A 892 20.07 -22.03 30.38
CA TRP A 892 19.70 -20.69 29.94
C TRP A 892 20.38 -19.60 30.77
N ASN A 893 20.32 -19.72 32.10
CA ASN A 893 20.93 -18.73 32.98
C ASN A 893 22.46 -18.70 32.84
N LYS A 894 23.11 -19.86 32.68
CA LYS A 894 24.56 -19.93 32.46
C LYS A 894 24.97 -19.20 31.18
N ASP A 895 24.28 -19.46 30.07
CA ASP A 895 24.57 -18.81 28.78
C ASP A 895 24.33 -17.30 28.87
N LEU A 896 23.23 -16.89 29.51
CA LEU A 896 22.88 -15.49 29.70
C LEU A 896 23.90 -14.75 30.57
N GLN A 897 24.33 -15.34 31.69
CA GLN A 897 25.36 -14.75 32.56
C GLN A 897 26.72 -14.66 31.87
N SER A 898 27.06 -15.59 30.97
CA SER A 898 28.28 -15.48 30.17
C SER A 898 28.26 -14.23 29.28
N SER A 899 27.11 -13.91 28.66
CA SER A 899 26.94 -12.70 27.86
C SER A 899 26.90 -11.42 28.72
N LEU A 900 26.21 -11.46 29.86
CA LEU A 900 26.15 -10.33 30.78
C LEU A 900 27.49 -10.01 31.42
N GLY A 901 28.34 -11.02 31.66
CA GLY A 901 29.67 -10.86 32.25
C GLY A 901 30.63 -10.00 31.42
N SER A 902 30.42 -9.92 30.09
CA SER A 902 31.18 -9.05 29.18
C SER A 902 30.50 -7.71 28.89
N SER A 903 29.32 -7.45 29.44
CA SER A 903 28.58 -6.21 29.22
C SER A 903 29.06 -5.07 30.12
N THR A 904 28.75 -3.82 29.76
CA THR A 904 28.96 -2.63 30.62
C THR A 904 28.28 -2.75 31.98
N PHE A 905 27.20 -3.54 32.10
CA PHE A 905 26.48 -3.74 33.35
C PHE A 905 27.35 -4.44 34.39
N ALA A 906 28.29 -5.27 33.96
CA ALA A 906 29.21 -6.00 34.81
C ALA A 906 30.42 -5.18 35.28
N ASP A 907 30.63 -3.93 34.80
CA ASP A 907 31.86 -3.16 35.07
C ASP A 907 32.15 -3.03 36.58
N PRO A 908 33.34 -3.45 37.05
CA PRO A 908 33.67 -3.53 38.47
C PRO A 908 33.79 -2.16 39.16
N ARG A 909 33.99 -1.08 38.41
CA ARG A 909 34.10 0.30 38.96
C ARG A 909 32.75 0.89 39.35
N CYS A 910 31.67 0.22 38.97
CA CYS A 910 30.32 0.75 39.09
C CYS A 910 29.42 -0.17 39.92
N ASN A 911 28.91 0.39 41.02
CA ASN A 911 27.87 -0.23 41.82
C ASN A 911 26.50 0.27 41.37
N SER A 912 25.75 -0.59 40.68
CA SER A 912 24.39 -0.33 40.17
C SER A 912 23.41 -1.33 40.75
N TRP A 913 22.13 -0.97 40.78
CA TRP A 913 21.07 -1.87 41.26
C TRP A 913 20.83 -3.07 40.33
N TYR A 914 21.52 -3.15 39.18
CA TYR A 914 21.39 -4.24 38.21
C TYR A 914 22.03 -5.56 38.67
N LYS A 915 22.95 -5.48 39.63
CA LYS A 915 23.78 -6.62 40.05
C LYS A 915 23.81 -6.81 41.57
N THR A 916 24.05 -8.06 41.95
CA THR A 916 24.32 -8.45 43.33
C THR A 916 25.68 -7.92 43.81
N ASP A 917 25.92 -7.96 45.11
CA ASP A 917 27.23 -7.57 45.68
C ASP A 917 28.36 -8.50 45.20
N GLY A 918 28.02 -9.74 44.80
CA GLY A 918 28.92 -10.69 44.15
C GLY A 918 29.12 -10.47 42.65
N GLY A 919 28.55 -9.41 42.06
CA GLY A 919 28.74 -9.04 40.65
C GLY A 919 27.77 -9.69 39.65
N VAL A 920 26.95 -10.66 40.06
CA VAL A 920 25.96 -11.32 39.19
C VAL A 920 24.86 -10.33 38.75
N VAL A 921 24.65 -10.19 37.44
CA VAL A 921 23.64 -9.29 36.86
C VAL A 921 22.29 -9.99 36.80
N THR A 922 21.33 -9.54 37.60
CA THR A 922 20.02 -10.22 37.77
C THR A 922 18.86 -9.44 37.17
N ASN A 923 19.00 -8.14 36.91
CA ASN A 923 17.92 -7.32 36.36
C ASN A 923 17.94 -7.21 34.84
N ASN A 924 19.10 -6.93 34.24
CA ASN A 924 19.19 -6.51 32.84
C ASN A 924 19.20 -7.69 31.85
N TRP A 925 18.57 -7.45 30.70
CA TRP A 925 18.66 -8.26 29.49
C TRP A 925 19.97 -7.96 28.75
N SER A 926 20.59 -8.98 28.16
CA SER A 926 21.90 -8.85 27.53
C SER A 926 21.88 -8.41 26.08
N GLY A 927 20.73 -8.52 25.39
CA GLY A 927 20.60 -8.25 23.95
C GLY A 927 19.69 -7.07 23.62
N THR A 928 19.21 -7.03 22.37
CA THR A 928 18.27 -6.01 21.90
C THR A 928 16.81 -6.39 22.14
N VAL A 929 15.87 -5.44 21.98
CA VAL A 929 14.43 -5.73 22.13
C VAL A 929 13.94 -6.63 20.99
N VAL A 930 14.43 -6.41 19.77
CA VAL A 930 14.06 -7.25 18.62
C VAL A 930 14.50 -8.70 18.84
N GLU A 931 15.69 -8.92 19.41
CA GLU A 931 16.18 -10.25 19.75
C GLU A 931 15.29 -10.93 20.79
N TYR A 932 14.92 -10.21 21.86
CA TYR A 932 14.03 -10.75 22.90
C TYR A 932 12.63 -11.06 22.36
N GLN A 933 12.08 -10.19 21.50
CA GLN A 933 10.80 -10.44 20.83
C GLN A 933 10.85 -11.65 19.89
N LYS A 934 11.96 -11.86 19.17
CA LYS A 934 12.16 -13.06 18.35
C LYS A 934 12.27 -14.31 19.22
N LEU A 935 12.99 -14.23 20.34
CA LEU A 935 13.11 -15.31 21.31
C LEU A 935 11.73 -15.76 21.82
N LEU A 936 10.89 -14.81 22.25
CA LEU A 936 9.55 -15.06 22.77
C LEU A 936 8.45 -15.21 21.69
N SER A 937 8.79 -15.15 20.40
CA SER A 937 7.82 -15.31 19.31
C SER A 937 7.32 -16.75 19.14
N LYS A 938 7.86 -17.69 19.92
CA LYS A 938 7.54 -19.11 19.87
C LYS A 938 7.67 -19.76 21.25
N VAL A 939 6.82 -20.74 21.55
CA VAL A 939 6.97 -21.63 22.70
C VAL A 939 7.55 -22.95 22.22
N GLU A 940 8.67 -23.35 22.83
CA GLU A 940 9.27 -24.66 22.63
C GLU A 940 8.74 -25.62 23.68
N TRP A 941 7.83 -26.52 23.31
CA TRP A 941 7.18 -27.41 24.27
C TRP A 941 8.16 -28.42 24.90
N SER A 942 9.30 -28.70 24.25
CA SER A 942 10.34 -29.56 24.84
C SER A 942 11.05 -28.94 26.05
N ASP A 943 10.95 -27.62 26.25
CA ASP A 943 11.53 -26.91 27.39
C ASP A 943 10.69 -27.07 28.67
N TYR A 944 9.47 -27.61 28.55
CA TYR A 944 8.52 -27.76 29.65
C TYR A 944 8.27 -29.23 30.00
N GLU A 945 7.93 -29.46 31.26
CA GLU A 945 7.36 -30.69 31.81
C GLU A 945 5.86 -30.45 32.02
N LEU A 946 5.06 -31.45 31.62
CA LEU A 946 3.61 -31.44 31.76
C LEU A 946 3.19 -32.58 32.67
N GLU A 947 2.33 -32.31 33.66
CA GLU A 947 1.76 -33.34 34.54
C GLU A 947 0.24 -33.17 34.69
N GLY A 948 -0.44 -34.28 35.04
CA GLY A 948 -1.89 -34.34 35.25
C GLY A 948 -2.63 -35.20 34.22
N ASP A 949 -3.93 -35.40 34.46
CA ASP A 949 -4.82 -36.18 33.56
C ASP A 949 -5.23 -35.40 32.29
N GLY A 950 -4.90 -34.11 32.24
CA GLY A 950 -5.09 -33.23 31.09
C GLY A 950 -3.96 -33.24 30.07
N VAL A 951 -2.92 -34.07 30.26
CA VAL A 951 -1.81 -34.21 29.33
C VAL A 951 -2.29 -34.93 28.07
N GLU A 952 -2.61 -34.18 27.02
CA GLU A 952 -2.76 -34.71 25.66
C GLU A 952 -1.37 -34.89 25.03
N SER A 953 -1.24 -35.64 23.93
CA SER A 953 0.04 -35.80 23.22
C SER A 953 0.65 -34.43 22.93
N LEU A 954 1.85 -34.17 23.45
CA LEU A 954 2.58 -32.92 23.23
C LEU A 954 2.57 -32.59 21.72
N PRO A 955 2.24 -31.35 21.32
CA PRO A 955 2.59 -30.91 19.99
C PRO A 955 4.11 -31.12 19.84
N THR A 956 4.51 -32.01 18.95
CA THR A 956 5.93 -32.21 18.66
C THR A 956 6.45 -30.96 17.97
N GLY A 957 7.13 -30.08 18.70
CA GLY A 957 7.86 -28.93 18.18
C GLY A 957 7.41 -27.55 18.68
N LYS A 958 7.78 -26.52 17.90
CA LYS A 958 7.63 -25.09 18.20
C LYS A 958 6.22 -24.61 17.88
N GLU A 959 5.56 -23.96 18.84
CA GLU A 959 4.33 -23.21 18.58
C GLU A 959 4.65 -21.73 18.34
N HIS A 960 4.38 -21.24 17.15
CA HIS A 960 4.64 -19.85 16.76
C HIS A 960 3.49 -18.92 17.16
N ILE A 961 3.79 -17.90 17.97
CA ILE A 961 2.86 -16.89 18.48
C ILE A 961 3.02 -15.56 17.71
N GLY A 962 4.15 -15.40 17.02
CA GLY A 962 4.56 -14.16 16.39
C GLY A 962 5.01 -13.12 17.41
N ARG A 963 5.41 -11.95 16.92
CA ARG A 963 5.87 -10.83 17.74
C ARG A 963 5.26 -9.52 17.28
N VAL A 964 5.37 -8.51 18.13
CA VAL A 964 5.15 -7.13 17.72
C VAL A 964 6.33 -6.72 16.82
N VAL A 965 6.02 -6.14 15.67
CA VAL A 965 7.00 -5.61 14.72
C VAL A 965 6.83 -4.11 14.70
N GLU A 966 7.70 -3.43 15.44
CA GLU A 966 7.71 -1.97 15.51
C GLU A 966 8.81 -1.39 14.64
N GLU A 967 9.85 -2.16 14.35
CA GLU A 967 10.92 -1.71 13.49
C GLU A 967 10.44 -1.59 12.04
N THR A 968 11.19 -0.79 11.28
CA THR A 968 10.80 -0.47 9.91
C THR A 968 11.03 -1.65 8.98
N LEU A 969 9.95 -2.24 8.45
CA LEU A 969 10.02 -3.32 7.46
C LEU A 969 10.45 -2.86 6.07
N PHE A 970 10.18 -1.59 5.75
CA PHE A 970 10.44 -0.98 4.44
C PHE A 970 11.25 0.29 4.63
N SER A 971 12.41 0.39 4.00
CA SER A 971 13.24 1.59 4.03
C SER A 971 12.41 2.85 3.67
N ASN A 972 12.82 4.03 4.15
CA ASN A 972 12.19 5.31 3.78
C ASN A 972 11.99 5.44 2.26
N ARG A 973 12.91 4.89 1.47
CA ARG A 973 12.85 4.82 0.00
C ARG A 973 11.69 3.99 -0.55
N GLN A 974 11.29 2.91 0.11
CA GLN A 974 10.18 2.05 -0.33
C GLN A 974 8.80 2.66 0.00
N LEU A 975 8.68 3.39 1.12
CA LEU A 975 7.44 4.04 1.54
C LEU A 975 7.06 5.24 0.65
N VAL A 976 8.09 5.97 0.20
CA VAL A 976 8.02 7.00 -0.86
C VAL A 976 7.30 6.45 -2.09
N SER A 977 7.75 5.29 -2.57
CA SER A 977 7.25 4.69 -3.80
C SER A 977 5.76 4.31 -3.71
N VAL A 978 5.31 3.83 -2.55
CA VAL A 978 3.91 3.43 -2.34
C VAL A 978 2.97 4.62 -2.18
N THR A 979 3.39 5.68 -1.49
CA THR A 979 2.56 6.87 -1.25
C THR A 979 2.32 7.68 -2.53
N ALA A 980 3.31 7.73 -3.42
CA ALA A 980 3.17 8.32 -4.75
C ALA A 980 2.11 7.57 -5.61
N LEU A 981 2.01 6.24 -5.43
CA LEU A 981 1.06 5.40 -6.14
C LEU A 981 -0.39 5.59 -5.64
N ALA A 982 -0.57 5.84 -4.34
CA ALA A 982 -1.88 6.07 -3.71
C ALA A 982 -2.48 7.45 -4.03
N ALA A 983 -1.65 8.48 -4.21
CA ALA A 983 -2.13 9.81 -4.59
C ALA A 983 -2.61 9.86 -6.05
N LEU A 984 -1.95 9.09 -6.93
CA LEU A 984 -2.38 8.86 -8.30
C LEU A 984 -3.80 8.24 -8.37
N THR A 985 -4.15 7.36 -7.44
CA THR A 985 -5.47 6.70 -7.35
C THR A 985 -6.56 7.60 -6.75
N GLY A 986 -6.22 8.47 -5.79
CA GLY A 986 -7.14 9.46 -5.24
C GLY A 986 -7.59 10.51 -6.27
N ALA A 987 -6.68 10.93 -7.15
CA ALA A 987 -6.99 11.79 -8.30
C ALA A 987 -8.05 11.18 -9.22
N VAL A 988 -7.98 9.86 -9.45
CA VAL A 988 -8.91 9.11 -10.28
C VAL A 988 -10.33 9.09 -9.70
N SER A 989 -10.48 8.88 -8.39
CA SER A 989 -11.80 8.85 -7.74
C SER A 989 -12.51 10.21 -7.71
N PHE A 990 -11.76 11.31 -7.60
CA PHE A 990 -12.32 12.67 -7.66
C PHE A 990 -13.02 12.96 -9.01
N PHE A 991 -12.50 12.41 -10.11
CA PHE A 991 -13.13 12.50 -11.44
C PHE A 991 -14.42 11.69 -11.55
N VAL A 992 -14.55 10.59 -10.80
CA VAL A 992 -15.75 9.74 -10.82
C VAL A 992 -16.93 10.40 -10.08
N HIS A 993 -16.68 11.23 -9.07
CA HIS A 993 -17.74 11.80 -8.21
C HIS A 993 -18.43 13.06 -8.79
N ARG A 994 -17.81 13.76 -9.76
CA ARG A 994 -18.48 14.84 -10.53
C ARG A 994 -19.40 14.30 -11.66
N ARG A 995 -19.71 12.99 -11.64
CA ARG A 995 -20.47 12.25 -12.66
C ARG A 995 -21.80 12.87 -13.07
N ASP A 996 -22.51 13.57 -12.19
CA ASP A 996 -23.81 14.13 -12.56
C ASP A 996 -23.71 15.31 -13.55
N SER A 997 -22.54 15.94 -13.66
CA SER A 997 -22.25 16.94 -14.69
C SER A 997 -21.39 16.37 -15.83
N PHE A 998 -20.51 15.40 -15.53
CA PHE A 998 -19.60 14.79 -16.50
C PHE A 998 -20.30 13.88 -17.51
N LEU A 999 -21.40 13.21 -17.13
CA LEU A 999 -22.19 12.35 -18.02
C LEU A 999 -23.07 13.11 -19.03
N LYS A 1000 -23.34 14.40 -18.82
CA LYS A 1000 -24.06 15.26 -19.78
C LYS A 1000 -23.17 15.84 -20.90
N TYR A 1001 -21.85 15.68 -20.81
CA TYR A 1001 -20.85 16.31 -21.69
C TYR A 1001 -19.81 15.32 -22.25
N ILE A 1002 -20.07 14.02 -22.11
CA ILE A 1002 -19.33 12.91 -22.77
C ILE A 1002 -20.27 12.07 -23.63
N LEU A 1003 -21.56 12.07 -23.34
CA LEU A 1003 -22.57 12.02 -24.39
C LEU A 1003 -22.55 13.40 -25.04
#